data_AF-C9LFG4-F1
#
_entry.id   AF-C9LFG4-F1
#
_cell.length_a   1.000
_cell.length_b   1.000
_cell.length_c   1.000
_cell.angle_alpha   90.00
_cell.angle_beta   90.00
_cell.angle_gamma   90.00
#
_symmetry.space_group_name_H-M   'P 1'
#
loop_
_entity.id
_entity.type
_entity.pdbx_description
1 polymer ?
#
loop_
_entity_poly.entity_id
_entity_poly.type
_entity_poly.pdbx_seq_one_letter_code
_entity_poly.pdbx_strand_id
1 'polypeptide(L)'
;MLRKEFQQGGIIIMKQHLLKNTYAAIVALFIAMMALPTTAQAQTKYDLEICGTWVTSDNCSDLSGIYGVEGTVKYDPDSKTLTLEGAKLTASICIWSKIDGLTIKVSGANELDARSAVAISVRAPMTITGGGTLNGKSLADCVILIWNTNLTIKDCIVNAKGEYGIKGKYGSEKLLISKATVTAEGKLKWGGSICDFKEITLEDCAITQPAGARFDESKHAIVLNGEIVESEVKIVPTKYDLFICGTQVTSDHCGDLSVIPGVKGSVSYDPYNKTLTLENAKLNVEGDHSGIESEIDGLTIKVGGTNELKAENSAAVTIGAPATITGGGTLNAESEESCGIYALETNLTIKDCIVNAKGKYGITGQVGSKEKLLISNATVTAEGRAGSICDFKEITLEDCAITQPAGAVVDNSQGAVVLNGETVTSEVKIEPITKYDLKICGTQVTSGNCGDLSVIDGVEGTVKYDPDSKTLTLEDAKLNIEGEVDCIESEIDGLTIKVSGTNELNAVDAAAIVDAPTTITGGGTLNMKSEKYAAIYAARTNLTIKDCIVNAKGKWGIAGYNDSKEKLFISKATVTAEGREGSIRNFKEITLEDCAITQPAGAVVDNSQGAVVLNGEIVKSEVVITRGSDGINTPTIDTTARSGIYTLSGVKLGGEVKDLPKGVYIVNGKKVVK
;
A
#
# COMPACT_ATOMS: atom_id res chain seq x y z
N MET A 1 -57.40 -49.00 4.37
CA MET A 1 -56.99 -49.49 5.71
C MET A 1 -55.79 -48.65 6.11
N LEU A 2 -55.72 -47.87 7.20
CA LEU A 2 -56.50 -47.77 8.44
C LEU A 2 -56.87 -46.29 8.71
N ARG A 3 -58.04 -46.01 9.32
CA ARG A 3 -58.70 -44.68 9.36
C ARG A 3 -58.89 -44.16 10.80
N LYS A 4 -58.63 -42.84 10.98
CA LYS A 4 -59.26 -41.82 11.87
C LYS A 4 -59.17 -41.99 13.40
N GLU A 5 -59.10 -40.99 14.30
CA GLU A 5 -58.92 -39.51 14.37
C GLU A 5 -58.95 -39.12 15.89
N PHE A 6 -58.17 -38.09 16.33
CA PHE A 6 -58.36 -37.11 17.47
C PHE A 6 -58.55 -37.56 18.96
N GLN A 7 -58.18 -36.86 20.08
CA GLN A 7 -57.54 -35.56 20.45
C GLN A 7 -57.19 -35.49 21.99
N GLN A 8 -56.20 -34.62 22.39
CA GLN A 8 -55.98 -33.83 23.66
C GLN A 8 -55.90 -34.48 25.08
N GLY A 9 -55.07 -34.07 26.07
CA GLY A 9 -54.04 -33.02 26.27
C GLY A 9 -53.58 -32.87 27.77
N GLY A 10 -52.37 -32.30 28.03
CA GLY A 10 -51.84 -31.72 29.31
C GLY A 10 -51.26 -32.68 30.39
N ILE A 11 -50.21 -32.44 31.22
CA ILE A 11 -49.39 -31.31 31.73
C ILE A 11 -48.03 -31.87 32.29
N ILE A 12 -46.92 -31.10 32.32
CA ILE A 12 -45.65 -31.42 33.02
C ILE A 12 -45.27 -30.31 34.02
N ILE A 13 -44.78 -30.69 35.21
CA ILE A 13 -44.18 -29.85 36.27
C ILE A 13 -42.65 -30.07 36.28
N MET A 14 -41.82 -29.02 36.44
CA MET A 14 -40.43 -29.20 36.92
C MET A 14 -39.86 -28.05 37.79
N LYS A 15 -39.62 -28.42 39.07
CA LYS A 15 -38.68 -28.03 40.15
C LYS A 15 -37.74 -26.80 40.04
N GLN A 16 -38.10 -25.75 40.80
CA GLN A 16 -37.40 -25.02 41.90
C GLN A 16 -35.85 -24.94 42.11
N HIS A 17 -34.96 -25.61 41.38
CA HIS A 17 -33.50 -25.55 41.68
C HIS A 17 -32.71 -24.48 40.91
N LEU A 18 -33.28 -23.85 39.88
CA LEU A 18 -32.63 -22.78 39.10
C LEU A 18 -32.74 -21.37 39.71
N LEU A 19 -33.65 -21.15 40.66
CA LEU A 19 -33.90 -19.81 41.18
C LEU A 19 -32.86 -19.34 42.22
N LYS A 20 -32.31 -20.24 43.06
CA LYS A 20 -31.40 -19.83 44.15
C LYS A 20 -30.02 -19.34 43.69
N ASN A 21 -29.45 -19.91 42.62
CA ASN A 21 -28.16 -19.46 42.10
C ASN A 21 -28.25 -18.15 41.30
N THR A 22 -29.44 -17.85 40.76
CA THR A 22 -29.67 -16.62 39.99
C THR A 22 -29.76 -15.39 40.91
N TYR A 23 -30.34 -15.53 42.10
CA TYR A 23 -30.37 -14.43 43.09
C TYR A 23 -28.99 -14.14 43.72
N ALA A 24 -28.16 -15.16 43.96
CA ALA A 24 -26.82 -14.95 44.51
C ALA A 24 -25.89 -14.23 43.51
N ALA A 25 -25.99 -14.55 42.21
CA ALA A 25 -25.23 -13.88 41.15
C ALA A 25 -25.67 -12.42 40.95
N ILE A 26 -26.98 -12.13 41.04
CA ILE A 26 -27.52 -10.76 40.91
C ILE A 26 -27.14 -9.90 42.11
N VAL A 27 -27.19 -10.43 43.34
CA VAL A 27 -26.80 -9.67 44.54
C VAL A 27 -25.28 -9.42 44.59
N ALA A 28 -24.46 -10.36 44.12
CA ALA A 28 -23.01 -10.14 44.00
C ALA A 28 -22.65 -9.08 42.94
N LEU A 29 -23.39 -9.01 41.83
CA LEU A 29 -23.22 -7.96 40.81
C LEU A 29 -23.60 -6.56 41.36
N PHE A 30 -24.66 -6.47 42.18
CA PHE A 30 -25.09 -5.22 42.80
C PHE A 30 -24.13 -4.72 43.89
N ILE A 31 -23.55 -5.61 44.69
CA ILE A 31 -22.57 -5.22 45.73
C ILE A 31 -21.22 -4.83 45.10
N ALA A 32 -20.81 -5.44 43.98
CA ALA A 32 -19.61 -5.03 43.24
C ALA A 32 -19.78 -3.66 42.54
N MET A 33 -20.97 -3.34 42.04
CA MET A 33 -21.27 -2.01 41.46
C MET A 33 -21.36 -0.89 42.52
N MET A 34 -21.69 -1.20 43.77
CA MET A 34 -21.75 -0.21 44.87
C MET A 34 -20.43 -0.05 45.65
N ALA A 35 -19.43 -0.92 45.41
CA ALA A 35 -18.13 -0.90 46.07
C ALA A 35 -17.02 -0.22 45.26
N LEU A 36 -17.28 0.18 44.01
CA LEU A 36 -16.41 1.09 43.28
C LEU A 36 -16.74 2.51 43.73
N PRO A 37 -15.76 3.32 44.21
CA PRO A 37 -15.97 4.74 44.25
C PRO A 37 -16.19 5.18 42.80
N THR A 38 -17.44 5.44 42.43
CA THR A 38 -17.73 6.33 41.32
C THR A 38 -17.27 7.70 41.79
N THR A 39 -15.97 7.95 41.69
CA THR A 39 -15.50 9.31 41.55
C THR A 39 -16.15 9.77 40.25
N ALA A 40 -17.30 10.44 40.38
CA ALA A 40 -17.74 11.38 39.37
C ALA A 40 -16.59 12.39 39.26
N GLN A 41 -15.61 12.09 38.40
CA GLN A 41 -14.59 13.04 37.99
C GLN A 41 -15.40 14.24 37.50
N ALA A 42 -15.17 15.41 38.10
CA ALA A 42 -15.86 16.61 37.65
C ALA A 42 -15.55 16.79 36.16
N GLN A 43 -16.58 16.69 35.32
CA GLN A 43 -16.45 16.87 33.89
C GLN A 43 -15.85 18.25 33.65
N THR A 44 -14.63 18.29 33.12
CA THR A 44 -13.95 19.56 32.88
C THR A 44 -14.60 20.18 31.65
N LYS A 45 -15.24 21.33 31.83
CA LYS A 45 -15.79 22.11 30.72
C LYS A 45 -14.72 23.06 30.20
N TYR A 46 -14.38 22.94 28.93
CA TYR A 46 -13.42 23.84 28.29
C TYR A 46 -14.14 25.08 27.76
N ASP A 47 -13.45 26.22 27.70
CA ASP A 47 -13.95 27.46 27.11
C ASP A 47 -13.98 27.40 25.56
N LEU A 48 -14.53 26.31 25.03
CA LEU A 48 -14.63 25.98 23.62
C LEU A 48 -16.02 25.38 23.35
N GLU A 49 -16.66 25.86 22.31
CA GLU A 49 -17.95 25.37 21.82
C GLU A 49 -17.84 25.10 20.32
N ILE A 50 -18.32 23.93 19.91
CA ILE A 50 -18.37 23.49 18.52
C ILE A 50 -19.83 23.27 18.16
N CYS A 51 -20.31 23.95 17.11
CA CYS A 51 -21.69 23.86 16.59
C CYS A 51 -22.78 23.92 17.68
N GLY A 52 -22.66 24.81 18.67
CA GLY A 52 -23.67 24.94 19.73
C GLY A 52 -23.39 24.09 20.98
N THR A 53 -22.37 23.22 20.96
CA THR A 53 -22.12 22.23 22.02
C THR A 53 -20.77 22.46 22.69
N TRP A 54 -20.79 22.52 24.02
CA TRP A 54 -19.59 22.72 24.83
C TRP A 54 -18.66 21.51 24.75
N VAL A 55 -17.37 21.80 24.56
CA VAL A 55 -16.31 20.78 24.62
C VAL A 55 -15.96 20.53 26.08
N THR A 56 -15.81 19.25 26.43
CA THR A 56 -15.56 18.77 27.77
C THR A 56 -14.56 17.62 27.75
N SER A 57 -14.05 17.23 28.91
CA SER A 57 -13.15 16.06 29.05
C SER A 57 -13.71 14.77 28.44
N ASP A 58 -15.04 14.65 28.31
CA ASP A 58 -15.71 13.42 27.86
C ASP A 58 -15.84 13.33 26.33
N ASN A 59 -15.87 14.48 25.63
CA ASN A 59 -16.07 14.53 24.18
C ASN A 59 -14.90 15.18 23.42
N CYS A 60 -13.87 15.67 24.10
CA CYS A 60 -12.80 16.42 23.43
C CYS A 60 -12.01 15.56 22.45
N SER A 61 -11.85 14.25 22.69
CA SER A 61 -11.09 13.36 21.79
C SER A 61 -11.82 13.04 20.48
N ASP A 62 -13.14 13.20 20.42
CA ASP A 62 -13.97 12.98 19.23
C ASP A 62 -15.26 13.81 19.30
N LEU A 63 -15.33 14.83 18.44
CA LEU A 63 -16.43 15.78 18.38
C LEU A 63 -17.42 15.47 17.24
N SER A 64 -17.23 14.36 16.51
CA SER A 64 -18.10 13.95 15.40
C SER A 64 -19.54 13.65 15.83
N GLY A 65 -19.77 13.35 17.12
CA GLY A 65 -21.11 13.16 17.68
C GLY A 65 -21.94 14.44 17.83
N ILE A 66 -21.36 15.62 17.60
CA ILE A 66 -22.06 16.90 17.69
C ILE A 66 -22.89 17.14 16.43
N TYR A 67 -24.15 17.56 16.60
CA TYR A 67 -25.01 17.89 15.47
C TYR A 67 -24.40 19.03 14.62
N GLY A 68 -24.31 18.80 13.31
CA GLY A 68 -23.72 19.76 12.38
C GLY A 68 -22.22 19.58 12.17
N VAL A 69 -21.60 18.53 12.73
CA VAL A 69 -20.19 18.16 12.50
C VAL A 69 -20.10 16.94 11.58
N GLU A 70 -19.29 17.05 10.53
CA GLU A 70 -18.86 15.94 9.67
C GLU A 70 -17.32 15.96 9.55
N GLY A 71 -16.71 14.83 9.21
CA GLY A 71 -15.26 14.66 9.14
C GLY A 71 -14.60 14.53 10.51
N THR A 72 -13.28 14.71 10.57
CA THR A 72 -12.50 14.52 11.81
C THR A 72 -12.36 15.84 12.55
N VAL A 73 -12.94 15.91 13.75
CA VAL A 73 -12.85 17.06 14.65
C VAL A 73 -12.51 16.58 16.06
N LYS A 74 -11.42 17.09 16.62
CA LYS A 74 -10.97 16.73 17.97
C LYS A 74 -10.23 17.89 18.63
N TYR A 75 -10.36 18.00 19.93
CA TYR A 75 -9.67 18.98 20.76
C TYR A 75 -8.76 18.26 21.76
N ASP A 76 -7.47 18.61 21.72
CA ASP A 76 -6.49 18.19 22.71
C ASP A 76 -6.31 19.32 23.75
N PRO A 77 -6.73 19.11 25.02
CA PRO A 77 -6.61 20.12 26.06
C PRO A 77 -5.18 20.40 26.51
N ASP A 78 -4.25 19.44 26.37
CA ASP A 78 -2.87 19.59 26.85
C ASP A 78 -2.08 20.52 25.92
N SER A 79 -2.25 20.35 24.61
CA SER A 79 -1.64 21.23 23.60
C SER A 79 -2.52 22.44 23.23
N LYS A 80 -3.77 22.48 23.71
CA LYS A 80 -4.81 23.45 23.31
C LYS A 80 -5.02 23.47 21.80
N THR A 81 -5.05 22.29 21.17
CA THR A 81 -5.17 22.15 19.71
C THR A 81 -6.52 21.60 19.32
N LEU A 82 -7.30 22.37 18.56
CA LEU A 82 -8.47 21.89 17.81
C LEU A 82 -8.01 21.45 16.43
N THR A 83 -8.09 20.15 16.15
CA THR A 83 -7.79 19.58 14.82
C THR A 83 -9.05 19.53 13.98
N LEU A 84 -8.97 20.05 12.75
CA LEU A 84 -9.98 19.91 11.70
C LEU A 84 -9.33 19.19 10.52
N GLU A 85 -9.81 18.01 10.19
CA GLU A 85 -9.30 17.21 9.07
C GLU A 85 -10.45 16.80 8.16
N GLY A 86 -10.53 17.43 6.98
CA GLY A 86 -11.65 17.23 6.05
C GLY A 86 -13.01 17.55 6.69
N ALA A 87 -13.03 18.45 7.69
CA ALA A 87 -14.18 18.68 8.53
C ALA A 87 -15.19 19.62 7.89
N LYS A 88 -16.47 19.39 8.15
CA LYS A 88 -17.56 20.30 7.78
C LYS A 88 -18.41 20.64 9.00
N LEU A 89 -18.48 21.92 9.33
CA LEU A 89 -19.23 22.46 10.45
C LEU A 89 -20.38 23.30 9.94
N THR A 90 -21.60 23.02 10.38
CA THR A 90 -22.81 23.75 9.99
C THR A 90 -23.64 24.13 11.20
N ALA A 91 -23.64 25.42 11.57
CA ALA A 91 -24.34 25.92 12.74
C ALA A 91 -24.62 27.43 12.66
N SER A 92 -25.23 28.01 13.69
CA SER A 92 -25.28 29.47 13.85
C SER A 92 -23.88 30.03 14.12
N ILE A 93 -23.14 29.40 15.04
CA ILE A 93 -21.72 29.62 15.28
C ILE A 93 -21.03 28.25 15.20
N CYS A 94 -20.04 28.12 14.30
CA CYS A 94 -19.35 26.84 14.12
C CYS A 94 -18.32 26.62 15.22
N ILE A 95 -17.51 27.64 15.53
CA ILE A 95 -16.47 27.59 16.55
C ILE A 95 -16.56 28.86 17.41
N TRP A 96 -16.68 28.68 18.72
CA TRP A 96 -16.54 29.75 19.70
C TRP A 96 -15.47 29.39 20.72
N SER A 97 -14.59 30.32 21.08
CA SER A 97 -13.61 30.07 22.14
C SER A 97 -13.18 31.30 22.94
N LYS A 98 -12.83 31.06 24.20
CA LYS A 98 -12.11 31.97 25.11
C LYS A 98 -10.82 31.33 25.65
N ILE A 99 -10.32 30.27 25.03
CA ILE A 99 -9.08 29.61 25.42
C ILE A 99 -7.89 30.45 24.96
N ASP A 100 -7.07 30.88 25.90
CA ASP A 100 -5.83 31.61 25.62
C ASP A 100 -4.78 30.67 25.01
N GLY A 101 -4.33 31.00 23.80
CA GLY A 101 -3.38 30.21 23.02
C GLY A 101 -4.01 29.05 22.24
N LEU A 102 -5.32 29.11 21.93
CA LEU A 102 -5.97 28.07 21.12
C LEU A 102 -5.33 27.98 19.72
N THR A 103 -4.94 26.78 19.32
CA THR A 103 -4.50 26.48 17.94
C THR A 103 -5.60 25.72 17.21
N ILE A 104 -6.09 26.24 16.09
CA ILE A 104 -6.89 25.49 15.12
C ILE A 104 -5.93 24.95 14.07
N LYS A 105 -5.72 23.63 14.08
CA LYS A 105 -4.88 22.93 13.11
C LYS A 105 -5.76 22.32 12.01
N VAL A 106 -5.68 22.85 10.80
CA VAL A 106 -6.45 22.43 9.62
C VAL A 106 -5.62 21.56 8.70
N SER A 107 -6.13 20.39 8.33
CA SER A 107 -5.60 19.54 7.27
C SER A 107 -6.72 19.17 6.28
N GLY A 108 -6.35 18.90 5.02
CA GLY A 108 -7.32 18.72 3.95
C GLY A 108 -8.15 20.00 3.68
N ALA A 109 -9.33 19.83 3.08
CA ALA A 109 -10.28 20.92 2.85
C ALA A 109 -11.38 20.92 3.92
N ASN A 110 -11.45 21.99 4.70
CA ASN A 110 -12.44 22.15 5.77
C ASN A 110 -13.46 23.21 5.40
N GLU A 111 -14.71 23.02 5.81
CA GLU A 111 -15.84 23.89 5.51
C GLU A 111 -16.54 24.34 6.80
N LEU A 112 -16.70 25.65 6.98
CA LEU A 112 -17.49 26.22 8.07
C LEU A 112 -18.63 27.04 7.46
N ASP A 113 -19.87 26.57 7.64
CA ASP A 113 -21.08 27.20 7.14
C ASP A 113 -21.89 27.80 8.30
N ALA A 114 -21.68 29.09 8.55
CA ALA A 114 -22.40 29.85 9.57
C ALA A 114 -23.68 30.46 8.98
N ARG A 115 -24.81 29.85 9.30
CA ARG A 115 -26.10 30.19 8.67
C ARG A 115 -26.67 31.54 9.07
N SER A 116 -26.45 31.96 10.32
CA SER A 116 -27.13 33.15 10.87
C SER A 116 -26.27 34.01 11.80
N ALA A 117 -24.97 33.72 11.95
CA ALA A 117 -24.03 34.51 12.75
C ALA A 117 -22.60 34.34 12.24
N VAL A 118 -21.62 34.15 13.13
CA VAL A 118 -20.18 34.12 12.82
C VAL A 118 -19.68 32.69 12.72
N ALA A 119 -18.81 32.35 11.76
CA ALA A 119 -18.23 31.01 11.68
C ALA A 119 -17.25 30.73 12.84
N ILE A 120 -16.31 31.63 13.10
CA ILE A 120 -15.32 31.55 14.17
C ILE A 120 -15.39 32.83 15.02
N SER A 121 -15.73 32.70 16.30
CA SER A 121 -15.74 33.82 17.25
C SER A 121 -14.76 33.56 18.39
N VAL A 122 -13.74 34.38 18.53
CA VAL A 122 -12.73 34.23 19.60
C VAL A 122 -12.53 35.45 20.47
N ARG A 123 -12.26 35.18 21.75
CA ARG A 123 -12.14 36.18 22.83
C ARG A 123 -10.81 36.10 23.59
N ALA A 124 -9.89 35.30 23.09
CA ALA A 124 -8.53 35.14 23.58
C ALA A 124 -7.59 34.82 22.40
N PRO A 125 -6.26 34.99 22.55
CA PRO A 125 -5.30 34.80 21.47
C PRO A 125 -5.44 33.44 20.79
N MET A 126 -5.46 33.44 19.45
CA MET A 126 -5.70 32.26 18.63
C MET A 126 -4.72 32.18 17.46
N THR A 127 -4.34 30.95 17.09
CA THR A 127 -3.63 30.64 15.83
C THR A 127 -4.45 29.71 14.95
N ILE A 128 -4.50 29.97 13.64
CA ILE A 128 -4.97 29.02 12.61
C ILE A 128 -3.75 28.57 11.79
N THR A 129 -3.54 27.26 11.67
CA THR A 129 -2.37 26.65 11.00
C THR A 129 -2.64 25.24 10.50
N GLY A 130 -1.67 24.51 9.92
CA GLY A 130 -1.76 23.06 9.68
C GLY A 130 -1.64 22.60 8.23
N GLY A 131 -1.33 23.49 7.28
CA GLY A 131 -1.10 23.15 5.87
C GLY A 131 -2.36 22.92 5.03
N GLY A 132 -3.52 22.74 5.65
CA GLY A 132 -4.82 22.58 4.99
C GLY A 132 -5.50 23.90 4.62
N THR A 133 -6.74 23.76 4.12
CA THR A 133 -7.62 24.88 3.76
C THR A 133 -8.79 24.97 4.73
N LEU A 134 -9.11 26.19 5.18
CA LEU A 134 -10.32 26.54 5.93
C LEU A 134 -11.20 27.44 5.05
N ASN A 135 -12.34 26.91 4.61
CA ASN A 135 -13.33 27.64 3.84
C ASN A 135 -14.49 28.04 4.75
N GLY A 136 -14.53 29.31 5.14
CA GLY A 136 -15.61 29.83 5.96
C GLY A 136 -16.60 30.66 5.16
N LYS A 137 -17.87 30.48 5.47
CA LYS A 137 -19.00 31.24 4.94
C LYS A 137 -19.85 31.75 6.09
N SER A 138 -20.27 33.00 6.02
CA SER A 138 -21.30 33.57 6.89
C SER A 138 -22.33 34.31 6.04
N LEU A 139 -23.62 34.02 6.27
CA LEU A 139 -24.70 34.71 5.55
C LEU A 139 -25.14 36.03 6.20
N ALA A 140 -24.75 36.28 7.45
CA ALA A 140 -25.34 37.33 8.28
C ALA A 140 -24.33 38.19 9.07
N ASP A 141 -23.03 37.87 9.03
CA ASP A 141 -21.97 38.65 9.69
C ASP A 141 -20.60 38.34 9.03
N CYS A 142 -19.53 38.22 9.81
CA CYS A 142 -18.19 37.80 9.41
C CYS A 142 -17.98 36.30 9.47
N VAL A 143 -16.94 35.84 8.76
CA VAL A 143 -16.42 34.48 8.96
C VAL A 143 -15.61 34.41 10.25
N ILE A 144 -14.67 35.33 10.45
CA ILE A 144 -13.83 35.36 11.65
C ILE A 144 -14.06 36.67 12.38
N LEU A 145 -14.52 36.57 13.63
CA LEU A 145 -14.69 37.68 14.56
C LEU A 145 -13.76 37.52 15.76
N ILE A 146 -12.94 38.52 16.03
CA ILE A 146 -12.07 38.53 17.21
C ILE A 146 -12.39 39.69 18.15
N TRP A 147 -12.31 39.46 19.46
CA TRP A 147 -12.71 40.41 20.50
C TRP A 147 -11.53 40.77 21.41
N ASN A 148 -11.05 42.02 21.34
CA ASN A 148 -9.95 42.56 22.18
C ASN A 148 -8.75 41.61 22.30
N THR A 149 -8.36 40.98 21.20
CA THR A 149 -7.32 39.95 21.19
C THR A 149 -6.57 39.90 19.86
N ASN A 150 -5.67 38.92 19.71
CA ASN A 150 -4.83 38.76 18.54
C ASN A 150 -5.20 37.47 17.78
N LEU A 151 -5.19 37.55 16.46
CA LEU A 151 -5.31 36.42 15.56
C LEU A 151 -4.01 36.25 14.78
N THR A 152 -3.48 35.03 14.78
CA THR A 152 -2.41 34.61 13.88
C THR A 152 -2.96 33.62 12.86
N ILE A 153 -2.74 33.87 11.57
CA ILE A 153 -2.99 32.91 10.49
C ILE A 153 -1.63 32.58 9.89
N LYS A 154 -1.22 31.32 9.99
CA LYS A 154 0.08 30.90 9.46
C LYS A 154 0.08 29.53 8.83
N ASP A 155 0.91 29.31 7.82
CA ASP A 155 1.15 28.00 7.21
C ASP A 155 -0.16 27.28 6.79
N CYS A 156 -1.15 28.02 6.29
CA CYS A 156 -2.44 27.47 5.88
C CYS A 156 -3.13 28.36 4.83
N ILE A 157 -4.26 27.87 4.30
CA ILE A 157 -5.14 28.63 3.42
C ILE A 157 -6.43 28.96 4.19
N VAL A 158 -6.80 30.24 4.24
CA VAL A 158 -8.07 30.70 4.83
C VAL A 158 -8.86 31.46 3.78
N ASN A 159 -10.07 30.98 3.49
CA ASN A 159 -11.01 31.63 2.58
C ASN A 159 -12.23 32.07 3.37
N ALA A 160 -12.45 33.38 3.48
CA ALA A 160 -13.48 33.99 4.32
C ALA A 160 -14.47 34.80 3.48
N LYS A 161 -15.70 34.30 3.32
CA LYS A 161 -16.77 35.01 2.60
C LYS A 161 -17.96 35.30 3.51
N GLY A 162 -18.26 36.58 3.73
CA GLY A 162 -19.42 36.99 4.53
C GLY A 162 -19.93 38.38 4.21
N GLU A 163 -20.78 38.92 5.08
CA GLU A 163 -21.06 40.37 5.09
C GLU A 163 -19.76 41.15 5.36
N TYR A 164 -18.89 40.53 6.17
CA TYR A 164 -17.49 40.88 6.39
C TYR A 164 -16.64 39.61 6.16
N GLY A 165 -15.39 39.76 5.76
CA GLY A 165 -14.48 38.60 5.68
C GLY A 165 -13.91 38.25 7.05
N ILE A 166 -12.92 39.03 7.48
CA ILE A 166 -12.19 38.88 8.75
C ILE A 166 -12.23 40.21 9.50
N LYS A 167 -12.64 40.20 10.78
CA LYS A 167 -13.01 41.42 11.49
C LYS A 167 -12.59 41.42 12.96
N GLY A 168 -12.03 42.55 13.43
CA GLY A 168 -11.93 42.88 14.86
C GLY A 168 -13.22 43.53 15.38
N LYS A 169 -13.57 43.33 16.65
CA LYS A 169 -14.83 43.86 17.19
C LYS A 169 -14.74 45.34 17.56
N TYR A 170 -13.59 45.79 18.07
CA TYR A 170 -13.44 47.09 18.71
C TYR A 170 -12.37 47.99 18.08
N GLY A 171 -11.65 47.54 17.05
CA GLY A 171 -10.55 48.28 16.44
C GLY A 171 -9.27 48.27 17.27
N SER A 172 -9.22 47.48 18.37
CA SER A 172 -8.06 47.35 19.25
C SER A 172 -7.24 46.09 18.93
N GLU A 173 -7.81 45.19 18.15
CA GLU A 173 -7.32 43.85 17.86
C GLU A 173 -6.20 43.83 16.82
N LYS A 174 -5.41 42.75 16.81
CA LYS A 174 -4.27 42.61 15.89
C LYS A 174 -4.40 41.35 15.04
N LEU A 175 -3.95 41.44 13.79
CA LEU A 175 -3.88 40.34 12.85
C LEU A 175 -2.42 40.14 12.40
N LEU A 176 -1.89 38.94 12.59
CA LEU A 176 -0.65 38.51 11.98
C LEU A 176 -0.97 37.46 10.91
N ILE A 177 -0.52 37.69 9.68
CA ILE A 177 -0.55 36.70 8.60
C ILE A 177 0.89 36.38 8.23
N SER A 178 1.30 35.12 8.36
CA SER A 178 2.68 34.67 8.16
C SER A 178 2.70 33.41 7.31
N LYS A 179 3.37 33.41 6.16
CA LYS A 179 3.42 32.26 5.23
C LYS A 179 2.05 31.61 4.92
N ALA A 180 0.99 32.41 4.89
CA ALA A 180 -0.37 31.92 4.66
C ALA A 180 -1.02 32.57 3.43
N THR A 181 -1.93 31.84 2.80
CA THR A 181 -2.82 32.41 1.78
C THR A 181 -4.15 32.75 2.42
N VAL A 182 -4.55 34.02 2.36
CA VAL A 182 -5.83 34.49 2.88
C VAL A 182 -6.62 35.13 1.76
N THR A 183 -7.83 34.64 1.50
CA THR A 183 -8.84 35.36 0.72
C THR A 183 -9.96 35.82 1.64
N ALA A 184 -10.36 37.07 1.53
CA ALA A 184 -11.44 37.63 2.33
C ALA A 184 -12.35 38.49 1.46
N GLU A 185 -13.66 38.30 1.55
CA GLU A 185 -14.67 39.03 0.79
C GLU A 185 -15.80 39.48 1.74
N GLY A 186 -15.96 40.79 1.89
CA GLY A 186 -17.02 41.43 2.68
C GLY A 186 -18.00 42.18 1.79
N LYS A 187 -19.29 41.80 1.80
CA LYS A 187 -20.30 42.31 0.86
C LYS A 187 -20.99 43.62 1.29
N LEU A 188 -20.76 44.12 2.50
CA LEU A 188 -21.43 45.32 3.00
C LEU A 188 -20.66 46.60 2.66
N LYS A 189 -21.39 47.62 2.21
CA LYS A 189 -20.89 48.96 1.86
C LYS A 189 -20.19 49.74 3.01
N TRP A 190 -20.23 49.19 4.22
CA TRP A 190 -19.62 49.75 5.43
C TRP A 190 -18.77 48.71 6.17
N GLY A 191 -18.51 47.57 5.53
CA GLY A 191 -17.77 46.46 6.07
C GLY A 191 -16.69 46.01 5.13
N GLY A 192 -15.43 46.21 5.54
CA GLY A 192 -14.31 45.78 4.73
C GLY A 192 -14.17 44.26 4.68
N SER A 193 -13.51 43.78 3.64
CA SER A 193 -13.08 42.39 3.53
C SER A 193 -12.15 41.99 4.68
N ILE A 194 -11.24 42.89 5.07
CA ILE A 194 -10.42 42.78 6.29
C ILE A 194 -10.40 44.14 6.99
N CYS A 195 -11.04 44.26 8.16
CA CYS A 195 -11.26 45.55 8.82
C CYS A 195 -11.35 45.46 10.36
N ASP A 196 -11.42 46.63 10.99
CA ASP A 196 -11.49 46.85 12.42
C ASP A 196 -10.30 46.25 13.21
N PHE A 197 -9.11 46.34 12.63
CA PHE A 197 -7.85 45.96 13.28
C PHE A 197 -7.03 47.20 13.63
N LYS A 198 -6.46 47.22 14.82
CA LYS A 198 -5.43 48.20 15.21
C LYS A 198 -4.17 48.04 14.36
N GLU A 199 -3.81 46.80 14.06
CA GLU A 199 -2.56 46.44 13.40
C GLU A 199 -2.77 45.19 12.55
N ILE A 200 -2.29 45.23 11.30
CA ILE A 200 -2.18 44.07 10.42
C ILE A 200 -0.72 43.92 10.03
N THR A 201 -0.11 42.82 10.45
CA THR A 201 1.28 42.47 10.17
C THR A 201 1.31 41.35 9.14
N LEU A 202 2.06 41.56 8.06
CA LEU A 202 2.29 40.57 7.01
C LEU A 202 3.75 40.14 7.06
N GLU A 203 3.99 38.90 7.49
CA GLU A 203 5.33 38.29 7.51
C GLU A 203 5.48 37.35 6.32
N ASP A 204 6.47 37.66 5.46
CA ASP A 204 6.67 36.96 4.19
C ASP A 204 5.39 36.79 3.37
N CYS A 205 4.51 37.79 3.43
CA CYS A 205 3.23 37.84 2.73
C CYS A 205 3.00 39.23 2.11
N ALA A 206 2.23 39.28 1.03
CA ALA A 206 1.82 40.53 0.40
C ALA A 206 0.36 40.50 -0.04
N ILE A 207 -0.27 41.67 -0.02
CA ILE A 207 -1.59 41.88 -0.61
C ILE A 207 -1.41 41.93 -2.13
N THR A 208 -1.98 40.96 -2.83
CA THR A 208 -1.91 40.84 -4.29
C THR A 208 -3.20 41.23 -4.99
N GLN A 209 -4.33 41.19 -4.28
CA GLN A 209 -5.61 41.67 -4.81
C GLN A 209 -6.40 42.45 -3.76
N PRO A 210 -7.07 43.55 -4.14
CA PRO A 210 -6.87 44.24 -5.42
C PRO A 210 -5.47 44.88 -5.49
N ALA A 211 -4.93 45.06 -6.70
CA ALA A 211 -3.61 45.64 -6.88
C ALA A 211 -3.54 47.07 -6.29
N GLY A 212 -2.49 47.35 -5.51
CA GLY A 212 -2.33 48.64 -4.83
C GLY A 212 -3.07 48.77 -3.50
N ALA A 213 -3.79 47.73 -3.06
CA ALA A 213 -4.38 47.71 -1.72
C ALA A 213 -3.30 47.64 -0.64
N ARG A 214 -3.56 48.32 0.48
CA ARG A 214 -2.65 48.39 1.65
C ARG A 214 -3.45 48.50 2.94
N PHE A 215 -2.83 48.15 4.07
CA PHE A 215 -3.39 48.50 5.37
C PHE A 215 -3.30 50.02 5.61
N ASP A 216 -4.35 50.59 6.18
CA ASP A 216 -4.39 51.97 6.62
C ASP A 216 -4.78 52.03 8.10
N GLU A 217 -3.80 52.38 8.94
CA GLU A 217 -3.96 52.46 10.40
C GLU A 217 -5.07 53.42 10.82
N SER A 218 -5.28 54.51 10.08
CA SER A 218 -6.32 55.51 10.43
C SER A 218 -7.74 55.01 10.17
N LYS A 219 -7.89 54.08 9.21
CA LYS A 219 -9.17 53.44 8.87
C LYS A 219 -9.32 52.04 9.47
N HIS A 220 -8.30 51.53 10.17
CA HIS A 220 -8.30 50.20 10.76
C HIS A 220 -8.61 49.07 9.76
N ALA A 221 -8.30 49.25 8.47
CA ALA A 221 -8.76 48.34 7.41
C ALA A 221 -7.78 48.28 6.23
N ILE A 222 -7.96 47.27 5.37
CA ILE A 222 -7.35 47.23 4.05
C ILE A 222 -8.11 48.20 3.13
N VAL A 223 -7.36 49.10 2.48
CA VAL A 223 -7.89 50.16 1.63
C VAL A 223 -7.28 50.13 0.23
N LEU A 224 -8.04 50.58 -0.76
CA LEU A 224 -7.58 50.86 -2.12
C LEU A 224 -7.91 52.33 -2.46
N ASN A 225 -6.91 53.09 -2.88
CA ASN A 225 -7.05 54.54 -3.15
C ASN A 225 -7.67 55.32 -1.97
N GLY A 226 -7.40 54.87 -0.75
CA GLY A 226 -7.91 55.47 0.48
C GLY A 226 -9.30 54.97 0.88
N GLU A 227 -10.04 54.20 0.07
CA GLU A 227 -11.35 53.65 0.44
C GLU A 227 -11.26 52.20 0.93
N ILE A 228 -12.11 51.81 1.88
CA ILE A 228 -12.13 50.44 2.42
C ILE A 228 -12.46 49.45 1.30
N VAL A 229 -11.70 48.35 1.21
CA VAL A 229 -11.91 47.34 0.18
C VAL A 229 -13.09 46.43 0.56
N GLU A 230 -14.12 46.44 -0.30
CA GLU A 230 -15.32 45.57 -0.23
C GLU A 230 -15.23 44.39 -1.22
N SER A 231 -14.29 44.43 -2.17
CA SER A 231 -14.02 43.30 -3.05
C SER A 231 -13.11 42.27 -2.37
N GLU A 232 -12.87 41.14 -3.03
CA GLU A 232 -11.91 40.15 -2.54
C GLU A 232 -10.54 40.80 -2.24
N VAL A 233 -10.07 40.61 -1.01
CA VAL A 233 -8.69 40.87 -0.60
C VAL A 233 -7.96 39.54 -0.61
N LYS A 234 -6.89 39.45 -1.40
CA LYS A 234 -6.04 38.26 -1.49
C LYS A 234 -4.65 38.59 -0.96
N ILE A 235 -4.24 37.87 0.07
CA ILE A 235 -2.91 37.89 0.65
C ILE A 235 -2.27 36.53 0.36
N VAL A 236 -1.04 36.54 -0.15
CA VAL A 236 -0.29 35.33 -0.48
C VAL A 236 1.13 35.39 0.08
N PRO A 237 1.79 34.23 0.31
CA PRO A 237 3.19 34.21 0.67
C PRO A 237 4.07 34.79 -0.43
N THR A 238 5.09 35.56 -0.04
CA THR A 238 6.12 36.12 -0.93
C THR A 238 7.41 35.31 -0.92
N LYS A 239 7.63 34.50 0.12
CA LYS A 239 8.76 33.58 0.24
C LYS A 239 8.27 32.19 0.60
N TYR A 240 9.03 31.19 0.17
CA TYR A 240 8.75 29.80 0.46
C TYR A 240 9.96 29.18 1.14
N ASP A 241 9.73 28.19 2.01
CA ASP A 241 10.79 27.41 2.64
C ASP A 241 11.32 26.35 1.66
N LEU A 242 11.68 26.83 0.46
CA LEU A 242 12.25 26.09 -0.65
C LEU A 242 13.43 26.88 -1.18
N PHE A 243 14.58 26.23 -1.29
CA PHE A 243 15.79 26.78 -1.86
C PHE A 243 16.20 25.92 -3.05
N ILE A 244 16.54 26.59 -4.14
CA ILE A 244 17.06 25.96 -5.35
C ILE A 244 18.43 26.57 -5.60
N CYS A 245 19.44 25.72 -5.69
CA CYS A 245 20.83 26.16 -5.83
C CYS A 245 21.25 27.25 -4.81
N GLY A 246 20.83 27.11 -3.54
CA GLY A 246 21.09 28.09 -2.47
C GLY A 246 20.27 29.39 -2.54
N THR A 247 19.42 29.58 -3.55
CA THR A 247 18.55 30.75 -3.68
C THR A 247 17.14 30.42 -3.18
N GLN A 248 16.64 31.20 -2.23
CA GLN A 248 15.28 31.04 -1.72
C GLN A 248 14.24 31.31 -2.80
N VAL A 249 13.25 30.44 -2.94
CA VAL A 249 12.15 30.61 -3.87
C VAL A 249 11.18 31.69 -3.35
N THR A 250 10.84 32.63 -4.21
CA THR A 250 9.89 33.71 -3.92
C THR A 250 8.72 33.70 -4.90
N SER A 251 7.66 34.45 -4.59
CA SER A 251 6.49 34.60 -5.46
C SER A 251 6.83 35.18 -6.84
N ASP A 252 7.95 35.89 -6.95
CA ASP A 252 8.33 36.60 -8.18
C ASP A 252 8.94 35.67 -9.23
N HIS A 253 9.49 34.52 -8.81
CA HIS A 253 10.14 33.57 -9.71
C HIS A 253 9.75 32.11 -9.48
N CYS A 254 8.80 31.80 -8.59
CA CYS A 254 8.33 30.42 -8.40
C CYS A 254 7.83 29.77 -9.69
N GLY A 255 7.19 30.54 -10.59
CA GLY A 255 6.70 30.02 -11.87
C GLY A 255 7.79 29.68 -12.90
N ASP A 256 9.00 30.24 -12.76
CA ASP A 256 10.14 29.97 -13.63
C ASP A 256 11.45 30.16 -12.85
N LEU A 257 12.01 29.05 -12.39
CA LEU A 257 13.21 29.00 -11.56
C LEU A 257 14.50 28.98 -12.39
N SER A 258 14.41 29.00 -13.73
CA SER A 258 15.57 29.09 -14.61
C SER A 258 16.35 30.41 -14.47
N VAL A 259 15.74 31.42 -13.84
CA VAL A 259 16.38 32.69 -13.49
C VAL A 259 17.45 32.54 -12.40
N ILE A 260 17.45 31.43 -11.65
CA ILE A 260 18.41 31.17 -10.58
C ILE A 260 19.74 30.69 -11.20
N PRO A 261 20.89 31.30 -10.83
CA PRO A 261 22.20 30.83 -11.29
C PRO A 261 22.44 29.36 -10.95
N GLY A 262 22.94 28.59 -11.93
CA GLY A 262 23.18 27.15 -11.78
C GLY A 262 22.02 26.25 -12.24
N VAL A 263 20.83 26.83 -12.50
CA VAL A 263 19.65 26.12 -13.01
C VAL A 263 19.66 26.07 -14.54
N LYS A 264 19.47 24.88 -15.11
CA LYS A 264 19.18 24.66 -16.53
C LYS A 264 17.98 23.72 -16.67
N GLY A 265 17.37 23.71 -17.86
CA GLY A 265 16.14 22.96 -18.10
C GLY A 265 14.91 23.71 -17.58
N SER A 266 13.78 23.01 -17.44
CA SER A 266 12.52 23.61 -16.98
C SER A 266 12.29 23.26 -15.51
N VAL A 267 12.31 24.27 -14.65
CA VAL A 267 12.11 24.13 -13.20
C VAL A 267 11.08 25.16 -12.75
N SER A 268 10.03 24.71 -12.07
CA SER A 268 8.97 25.60 -11.57
C SER A 268 8.38 25.04 -10.27
N TYR A 269 7.92 25.93 -9.41
CA TYR A 269 7.27 25.63 -8.16
C TYR A 269 5.86 26.22 -8.16
N ASP A 270 4.87 25.35 -8.01
CA ASP A 270 3.48 25.73 -7.76
C ASP A 270 3.23 25.77 -6.24
N PRO A 271 3.13 26.96 -5.63
CA PRO A 271 2.90 27.09 -4.19
C PRO A 271 1.52 26.63 -3.74
N TYR A 272 0.53 26.63 -4.64
CA TYR A 272 -0.84 26.23 -4.30
C TYR A 272 -0.92 24.71 -4.11
N ASN A 273 -0.34 23.96 -5.05
CA ASN A 273 -0.28 22.50 -5.00
C ASN A 273 0.98 21.97 -4.30
N LYS A 274 1.84 22.85 -3.76
CA LYS A 274 3.16 22.53 -3.19
C LYS A 274 3.95 21.58 -4.10
N THR A 275 3.98 21.87 -5.39
CA THR A 275 4.59 20.99 -6.39
C THR A 275 5.78 21.66 -7.05
N LEU A 276 6.98 21.13 -6.81
CA LEU A 276 8.20 21.46 -7.55
C LEU A 276 8.30 20.53 -8.76
N THR A 277 8.21 21.08 -9.97
CA THR A 277 8.35 20.32 -11.22
C THR A 277 9.75 20.49 -11.79
N LEU A 278 10.38 19.36 -12.11
CA LEU A 278 11.69 19.27 -12.78
C LEU A 278 11.49 18.57 -14.12
N GLU A 279 11.83 19.22 -15.22
CA GLU A 279 11.78 18.64 -16.56
C GLU A 279 13.10 18.87 -17.29
N ASN A 280 13.87 17.78 -17.47
CA ASN A 280 15.23 17.81 -18.01
C ASN A 280 16.13 18.85 -17.34
N ALA A 281 15.96 18.99 -16.02
CA ALA A 281 16.62 20.00 -15.20
C ALA A 281 18.08 19.62 -14.92
N LYS A 282 18.95 20.64 -14.83
CA LYS A 282 20.30 20.49 -14.27
C LYS A 282 20.51 21.53 -13.18
N LEU A 283 20.81 21.07 -11.96
CA LEU A 283 21.07 21.91 -10.78
C LEU A 283 22.48 21.58 -10.28
N ASN A 284 23.46 22.36 -10.70
CA ASN A 284 24.85 22.18 -10.27
C ASN A 284 25.20 23.26 -9.26
N VAL A 285 25.59 22.85 -8.06
CA VAL A 285 25.98 23.73 -6.96
C VAL A 285 27.38 23.43 -6.47
N GLU A 286 28.15 24.49 -6.24
CA GLU A 286 29.47 24.45 -5.61
C GLU A 286 29.34 24.82 -4.13
N GLY A 287 30.27 24.35 -3.29
CA GLY A 287 30.29 24.64 -1.86
C GLY A 287 29.16 23.96 -1.08
N ASP A 288 28.59 24.69 -0.12
CA ASP A 288 27.76 24.13 0.96
C ASP A 288 26.24 24.21 0.69
N HIS A 289 25.83 24.36 -0.57
CA HIS A 289 24.42 24.46 -0.96
C HIS A 289 23.90 23.13 -1.53
N SER A 290 22.64 22.81 -1.25
CA SER A 290 21.93 21.74 -1.95
C SER A 290 21.40 22.20 -3.29
N GLY A 291 21.22 21.25 -4.22
CA GLY A 291 20.49 21.52 -5.47
C GLY A 291 19.02 21.85 -5.18
N ILE A 292 18.41 21.09 -4.27
CA ILE A 292 17.08 21.33 -3.71
C ILE A 292 17.17 21.23 -2.19
N GLU A 293 16.64 22.20 -1.48
CA GLU A 293 16.46 22.18 -0.02
C GLU A 293 15.05 22.66 0.32
N SER A 294 14.30 21.90 1.12
CA SER A 294 12.91 22.24 1.43
C SER A 294 12.49 21.85 2.84
N GLU A 295 11.79 22.77 3.53
CA GLU A 295 11.04 22.53 4.77
C GLU A 295 9.52 22.62 4.56
N ILE A 296 9.05 22.59 3.30
CA ILE A 296 7.63 22.59 2.98
C ILE A 296 7.00 21.22 3.30
N ASP A 297 6.12 21.19 4.30
CA ASP A 297 5.31 20.03 4.64
C ASP A 297 4.34 19.67 3.49
N GLY A 298 4.45 18.44 3.00
CA GLY A 298 3.68 17.91 1.87
C GLY A 298 4.22 18.29 0.49
N LEU A 299 5.50 18.64 0.36
CA LEU A 299 6.09 18.95 -0.95
C LEU A 299 6.02 17.75 -1.90
N THR A 300 5.54 17.97 -3.12
CA THR A 300 5.70 17.02 -4.23
C THR A 300 6.82 17.49 -5.15
N ILE A 301 7.87 16.68 -5.31
CA ILE A 301 8.91 16.86 -6.33
C ILE A 301 8.54 15.99 -7.52
N LYS A 302 8.00 16.61 -8.57
CA LYS A 302 7.54 15.96 -9.78
C LYS A 302 8.64 15.98 -10.85
N VAL A 303 9.23 14.82 -11.12
CA VAL A 303 10.32 14.61 -12.08
C VAL A 303 9.78 14.09 -13.40
N GLY A 304 10.05 14.83 -14.47
CA GLY A 304 9.85 14.43 -15.86
C GLY A 304 11.16 14.51 -16.65
N GLY A 305 11.28 13.73 -17.71
CA GLY A 305 12.53 13.58 -18.45
C GLY A 305 13.68 13.07 -17.57
N THR A 306 14.91 13.51 -17.83
CA THR A 306 16.10 13.13 -17.04
C THR A 306 16.70 14.35 -16.36
N ASN A 307 16.66 14.37 -15.03
CA ASN A 307 17.13 15.48 -14.20
C ASN A 307 18.46 15.15 -13.53
N GLU A 308 19.37 16.13 -13.45
CA GLU A 308 20.72 15.99 -12.91
C GLU A 308 20.96 17.04 -11.80
N LEU A 309 21.17 16.58 -10.58
CA LEU A 309 21.47 17.42 -9.42
C LEU A 309 22.85 17.03 -8.91
N LYS A 310 23.76 18.00 -8.86
CA LYS A 310 25.14 17.80 -8.40
C LYS A 310 25.49 18.80 -7.32
N ALA A 311 25.96 18.29 -6.19
CA ALA A 311 26.44 19.09 -5.06
C ALA A 311 27.84 18.65 -4.62
N GLU A 312 28.57 19.57 -4.00
CA GLU A 312 29.94 19.32 -3.51
C GLU A 312 29.91 18.90 -2.03
N ASN A 313 29.70 19.86 -1.12
CA ASN A 313 29.80 19.65 0.33
C ASN A 313 28.45 19.39 1.02
N SER A 314 27.33 19.64 0.33
CA SER A 314 25.98 19.41 0.85
C SER A 314 25.27 18.27 0.09
N ALA A 315 24.12 17.83 0.61
CA ALA A 315 23.32 16.84 -0.07
C ALA A 315 22.76 17.41 -1.38
N ALA A 316 22.62 16.60 -2.43
CA ALA A 316 22.04 17.08 -3.68
C ALA A 316 20.55 17.44 -3.50
N VAL A 317 19.84 16.69 -2.66
CA VAL A 317 18.48 16.98 -2.21
C VAL A 317 18.40 16.89 -0.68
N THR A 318 17.97 17.97 -0.02
CA THR A 318 17.70 18.02 1.42
C THR A 318 16.22 18.26 1.67
N ILE A 319 15.59 17.41 2.47
CA ILE A 319 14.16 17.48 2.79
C ILE A 319 14.03 17.51 4.31
N GLY A 320 13.54 18.61 4.87
CA GLY A 320 13.31 18.81 6.31
C GLY A 320 11.84 18.67 6.76
N ALA A 321 10.91 18.49 5.82
CA ALA A 321 9.50 18.24 6.09
C ALA A 321 8.93 17.20 5.11
N PRO A 322 7.82 16.51 5.43
CA PRO A 322 7.36 15.35 4.67
C PRO A 322 7.23 15.66 3.17
N ALA A 323 7.86 14.84 2.32
CA ALA A 323 7.85 15.06 0.88
C ALA A 323 7.69 13.78 0.06
N THR A 324 7.26 13.95 -1.19
CA THR A 324 7.11 12.87 -2.17
C THR A 324 7.89 13.19 -3.45
N ILE A 325 8.73 12.28 -3.92
CA ILE A 325 9.37 12.33 -5.23
C ILE A 325 8.59 11.40 -6.18
N THR A 326 8.13 11.92 -7.33
CA THR A 326 7.29 11.17 -8.30
C THR A 326 7.35 11.76 -9.70
N GLY A 327 6.63 11.24 -10.70
CA GLY A 327 6.42 11.93 -11.99
C GLY A 327 6.82 11.16 -13.26
N GLY A 328 7.24 9.90 -13.14
CA GLY A 328 7.59 9.01 -14.25
C GLY A 328 8.97 9.25 -14.87
N GLY A 329 9.61 10.38 -14.59
CA GLY A 329 10.98 10.70 -15.03
C GLY A 329 12.07 10.15 -14.11
N THR A 330 13.30 10.57 -14.40
CA THR A 330 14.51 10.19 -13.67
C THR A 330 15.07 11.38 -12.90
N LEU A 331 15.41 11.17 -11.62
CA LEU A 331 16.17 12.08 -10.77
C LEU A 331 17.55 11.49 -10.47
N ASN A 332 18.62 12.12 -10.97
CA ASN A 332 19.98 11.77 -10.59
C ASN A 332 20.46 12.80 -9.56
N ALA A 333 20.68 12.37 -8.32
CA ALA A 333 21.11 13.19 -7.20
C ALA A 333 22.49 12.73 -6.72
N GLU A 334 23.53 13.52 -6.99
CA GLU A 334 24.92 13.18 -6.72
C GLU A 334 25.57 14.24 -5.83
N SER A 335 26.20 13.80 -4.73
CA SER A 335 27.01 14.65 -3.86
C SER A 335 28.43 14.10 -3.73
N GLU A 336 29.44 14.96 -3.82
CA GLU A 336 30.85 14.55 -3.71
C GLU A 336 31.24 14.17 -2.28
N GLU A 337 30.91 15.00 -1.29
CA GLU A 337 31.34 14.85 0.10
C GLU A 337 30.20 14.56 1.10
N SER A 338 28.93 14.78 0.70
CA SER A 338 27.74 14.52 1.50
C SER A 338 26.89 13.39 0.89
N CYS A 339 25.56 13.49 0.85
CA CYS A 339 24.69 12.41 0.38
C CYS A 339 23.86 12.78 -0.85
N GLY A 340 23.39 11.77 -1.59
CA GLY A 340 22.52 12.02 -2.73
C GLY A 340 21.20 12.66 -2.27
N ILE A 341 20.52 12.02 -1.32
CA ILE A 341 19.27 12.51 -0.76
C ILE A 341 19.32 12.42 0.77
N TYR A 342 19.00 13.53 1.43
CA TYR A 342 18.92 13.63 2.88
C TYR A 342 17.48 13.92 3.33
N ALA A 343 16.89 12.99 4.09
CA ALA A 343 15.62 13.20 4.78
C ALA A 343 15.90 13.59 6.24
N LEU A 344 16.03 14.90 6.47
CA LEU A 344 16.35 15.49 7.77
C LEU A 344 15.14 15.44 8.70
N GLU A 345 15.15 14.54 9.67
CA GLU A 345 14.09 14.35 10.69
C GLU A 345 12.66 14.25 10.11
N THR A 346 12.53 13.77 8.87
CA THR A 346 11.25 13.71 8.18
C THR A 346 11.00 12.48 7.30
N ASN A 347 9.73 12.23 6.99
CA ASN A 347 9.33 11.12 6.12
C ASN A 347 9.55 11.47 4.65
N LEU A 348 10.09 10.51 3.90
CA LEU A 348 10.27 10.62 2.46
C LEU A 348 9.53 9.49 1.75
N THR A 349 8.77 9.84 0.72
CA THR A 349 8.17 8.86 -0.22
C THR A 349 8.81 9.01 -1.59
N ILE A 350 9.23 7.90 -2.19
CA ILE A 350 9.68 7.82 -3.59
C ILE A 350 8.72 6.88 -4.31
N LYS A 351 7.99 7.39 -5.31
CA LYS A 351 7.01 6.58 -6.02
C LYS A 351 6.88 6.89 -7.50
N ASP A 352 6.57 5.88 -8.32
CA ASP A 352 6.25 6.05 -9.74
C ASP A 352 7.31 6.88 -10.50
N CYS A 353 8.60 6.67 -10.20
CA CYS A 353 9.71 7.37 -10.83
C CYS A 353 11.02 6.56 -10.73
N ILE A 354 12.08 7.10 -11.33
CA ILE A 354 13.44 6.57 -11.23
C ILE A 354 14.28 7.54 -10.39
N VAL A 355 14.94 7.06 -9.35
CA VAL A 355 15.87 7.85 -8.52
C VAL A 355 17.23 7.17 -8.48
N ASN A 356 18.27 7.91 -8.85
CA ASN A 356 19.66 7.49 -8.69
C ASN A 356 20.33 8.44 -7.69
N ALA A 357 20.72 7.94 -6.53
CA ALA A 357 21.28 8.74 -5.43
C ALA A 357 22.71 8.27 -5.09
N LYS A 358 23.68 9.18 -5.16
CA LYS A 358 25.10 8.86 -4.94
C LYS A 358 25.78 9.86 -4.02
N GLY A 359 26.62 9.36 -3.11
CA GLY A 359 27.51 10.19 -2.31
C GLY A 359 28.32 9.43 -1.25
N LYS A 360 28.70 10.11 -0.18
CA LYS A 360 29.09 9.47 1.09
C LYS A 360 27.96 8.59 1.61
N TYR A 361 26.72 9.06 1.54
CA TYR A 361 25.53 8.23 1.68
C TYR A 361 24.66 8.33 0.41
N GLY A 362 23.96 7.27 0.04
CA GLY A 362 23.05 7.30 -1.11
C GLY A 362 21.77 8.07 -0.75
N ILE A 363 20.90 7.41 0.01
CA ILE A 363 19.67 7.97 0.59
C ILE A 363 19.74 7.75 2.11
N THR A 364 19.67 8.81 2.90
CA THR A 364 19.83 8.69 4.35
C THR A 364 18.83 9.53 5.11
N GLY A 365 18.39 9.01 6.26
CA GLY A 365 17.76 9.80 7.31
C GLY A 365 18.80 10.38 8.26
N GLN A 366 18.36 10.90 9.41
CA GLN A 366 19.25 11.34 10.49
C GLN A 366 19.43 10.23 11.53
N VAL A 367 20.64 10.10 12.07
CA VAL A 367 20.94 9.07 13.07
C VAL A 367 20.06 9.26 14.32
N GLY A 368 19.30 8.22 14.69
CA GLY A 368 18.52 8.18 15.92
C GLY A 368 17.16 8.87 15.86
N SER A 369 16.74 9.34 14.69
CA SER A 369 15.46 10.01 14.50
C SER A 369 14.35 9.02 14.08
N LYS A 370 13.10 9.49 13.87
CA LYS A 370 11.88 8.64 13.85
C LYS A 370 11.29 8.43 12.44
N GLU A 371 12.08 8.66 11.40
CA GLU A 371 11.63 8.87 10.03
C GLU A 371 11.33 7.58 9.32
N LYS A 372 10.46 7.69 8.31
CA LYS A 372 10.14 6.60 7.42
C LYS A 372 10.57 6.92 5.99
N LEU A 373 11.17 5.92 5.33
CA LEU A 373 11.36 5.91 3.89
C LEU A 373 10.37 4.91 3.28
N LEU A 374 9.48 5.40 2.42
CA LEU A 374 8.61 4.57 1.60
C LEU A 374 9.09 4.60 0.15
N ILE A 375 9.38 3.44 -0.43
CA ILE A 375 9.64 3.28 -1.86
C ILE A 375 8.51 2.43 -2.43
N SER A 376 7.74 2.99 -3.35
CA SER A 376 6.51 2.37 -3.87
C SER A 376 6.46 2.43 -5.40
N ASN A 377 6.41 1.29 -6.08
CA ASN A 377 6.41 1.21 -7.54
C ASN A 377 7.47 2.13 -8.21
N ALA A 378 8.70 2.15 -7.69
CA ALA A 378 9.78 3.01 -8.17
C ALA A 378 11.06 2.20 -8.40
N THR A 379 11.89 2.68 -9.33
CA THR A 379 13.26 2.17 -9.48
C THR A 379 14.20 3.09 -8.72
N VAL A 380 14.91 2.54 -7.73
CA VAL A 380 15.86 3.30 -6.92
C VAL A 380 17.24 2.65 -7.01
N THR A 381 18.24 3.42 -7.41
CA THR A 381 19.66 3.04 -7.34
C THR A 381 20.33 3.96 -6.31
N ALA A 382 20.89 3.39 -5.25
CA ALA A 382 21.57 4.16 -4.21
C ALA A 382 22.99 3.64 -3.98
N GLU A 383 23.99 4.52 -4.00
CA GLU A 383 25.38 4.17 -3.77
C GLU A 383 26.01 5.14 -2.77
N GLY A 384 26.34 4.64 -1.57
CA GLY A 384 26.92 5.43 -0.49
C GLY A 384 28.13 4.75 0.13
N ARG A 385 29.29 5.42 0.09
CA ARG A 385 30.56 4.90 0.65
C ARG A 385 30.50 4.58 2.16
N ALA A 386 29.57 5.20 2.89
CA ALA A 386 29.31 4.98 4.32
C ALA A 386 27.91 4.38 4.59
N GLY A 387 27.10 4.18 3.55
CA GLY A 387 25.75 3.59 3.64
C GLY A 387 24.90 3.99 2.43
N SER A 388 24.40 3.00 1.69
CA SER A 388 23.62 3.25 0.48
C SER A 388 22.17 3.66 0.78
N ILE A 389 21.49 2.94 1.69
CA ILE A 389 20.19 3.34 2.24
C ILE A 389 20.21 3.05 3.74
N CYS A 390 20.21 4.09 4.57
CA CYS A 390 20.43 3.95 6.03
C CYS A 390 19.79 5.09 6.86
N ASP A 391 19.92 4.98 8.18
CA ASP A 391 19.51 5.97 9.18
C ASP A 391 18.02 6.34 9.15
N PHE A 392 17.16 5.37 8.80
CA PHE A 392 15.71 5.50 8.93
C PHE A 392 15.20 4.66 10.10
N LYS A 393 14.10 5.08 10.74
CA LYS A 393 13.41 4.21 11.71
C LYS A 393 12.71 3.04 11.01
N GLU A 394 12.17 3.28 9.83
CA GLU A 394 11.42 2.30 9.06
C GLU A 394 11.64 2.54 7.57
N ILE A 395 12.06 1.50 6.86
CA ILE A 395 12.10 1.45 5.41
C ILE A 395 11.01 0.47 4.98
N THR A 396 10.16 0.92 4.07
CA THR A 396 9.06 0.13 3.52
C THR A 396 9.20 0.08 2.00
N LEU A 397 9.17 -1.14 1.45
CA LEU A 397 9.13 -1.38 0.02
C LEU A 397 7.73 -1.87 -0.34
N GLU A 398 7.00 -1.08 -1.12
CA GLU A 398 5.69 -1.44 -1.65
C GLU A 398 5.82 -1.72 -3.16
N ASP A 399 5.36 -2.89 -3.59
CA ASP A 399 5.44 -3.31 -4.99
C ASP A 399 6.86 -3.18 -5.58
N CYS A 400 7.88 -3.34 -4.73
CA CYS A 400 9.29 -3.28 -5.08
C CYS A 400 10.08 -4.40 -4.38
N ALA A 401 11.24 -4.74 -4.93
CA ALA A 401 12.20 -5.65 -4.31
C ALA A 401 13.62 -5.16 -4.52
N ILE A 402 14.51 -5.50 -3.57
CA ILE A 402 15.95 -5.29 -3.71
C ILE A 402 16.49 -6.34 -4.68
N THR A 403 17.00 -5.90 -5.83
CA THR A 403 17.59 -6.77 -6.85
C THR A 403 19.11 -6.81 -6.79
N GLN A 404 19.74 -5.78 -6.19
CA GLN A 404 21.18 -5.73 -5.96
C GLN A 404 21.52 -5.04 -4.63
N PRO A 405 22.54 -5.52 -3.89
CA PRO A 405 23.23 -6.79 -4.11
C PRO A 405 22.30 -7.98 -3.79
N ALA A 406 22.56 -9.14 -4.40
CA ALA A 406 21.76 -10.33 -4.15
C ALA A 406 21.82 -10.73 -2.66
N GLY A 407 20.66 -10.99 -2.05
CA GLY A 407 20.54 -11.34 -0.64
C GLY A 407 20.51 -10.13 0.32
N ALA A 408 20.58 -8.90 -0.17
CA ALA A 408 20.32 -7.74 0.67
C ALA A 408 18.84 -7.65 1.05
N VAL A 409 18.59 -7.22 2.29
CA VAL A 409 17.26 -7.09 2.87
C VAL A 409 17.14 -5.77 3.64
N VAL A 410 15.91 -5.30 3.82
CA VAL A 410 15.64 -4.21 4.78
C VAL A 410 15.72 -4.78 6.19
N ASP A 411 16.55 -4.17 7.04
CA ASP A 411 16.59 -4.43 8.47
C ASP A 411 16.19 -3.15 9.23
N ASN A 412 14.92 -3.07 9.60
CA ASN A 412 14.37 -1.94 10.36
C ASN A 412 14.90 -1.85 11.80
N SER A 413 15.56 -2.89 12.33
CA SER A 413 16.23 -2.80 13.63
C SER A 413 17.54 -2.01 13.54
N GLN A 414 18.18 -2.01 12.36
CA GLN A 414 19.36 -1.21 12.04
C GLN A 414 19.02 0.06 11.25
N GLY A 415 17.80 0.17 10.74
CA GLY A 415 17.35 1.32 9.97
C GLY A 415 17.97 1.41 8.58
N ALA A 416 18.35 0.27 8.00
CA ALA A 416 19.16 0.23 6.79
C ALA A 416 18.84 -0.96 5.88
N VAL A 417 19.31 -0.87 4.63
CA VAL A 417 19.49 -2.04 3.78
C VAL A 417 20.80 -2.72 4.16
N VAL A 418 20.71 -4.00 4.51
CA VAL A 418 21.85 -4.79 5.01
C VAL A 418 22.10 -6.02 4.15
N LEU A 419 23.36 -6.46 4.08
CA LEU A 419 23.78 -7.73 3.51
C LEU A 419 24.62 -8.47 4.55
N ASN A 420 24.22 -9.70 4.88
CA ASN A 420 24.87 -10.49 5.95
C ASN A 420 24.91 -9.76 7.32
N GLY A 421 23.91 -8.92 7.60
CA GLY A 421 23.81 -8.16 8.85
C GLY A 421 24.61 -6.86 8.88
N GLU A 422 25.36 -6.52 7.83
CA GLU A 422 26.10 -5.26 7.73
C GLU A 422 25.41 -4.29 6.76
N THR A 423 25.40 -2.99 7.07
CA THR A 423 24.88 -1.94 6.18
C THR A 423 25.58 -1.97 4.83
N VAL A 424 24.80 -2.03 3.75
CA VAL A 424 25.34 -2.06 2.39
C VAL A 424 25.95 -0.70 2.04
N THR A 425 27.21 -0.72 1.60
CA THR A 425 27.96 0.46 1.11
C THR A 425 28.24 0.41 -0.40
N SER A 426 27.92 -0.70 -1.06
CA SER A 426 27.89 -0.83 -2.52
C SER A 426 26.56 -0.37 -3.08
N GLU A 427 26.43 -0.33 -4.42
CA GLU A 427 25.15 -0.04 -5.08
C GLU A 427 24.03 -0.96 -4.54
N VAL A 428 22.93 -0.32 -4.12
CA VAL A 428 21.65 -0.95 -3.82
C VAL A 428 20.69 -0.60 -4.94
N LYS A 429 20.13 -1.63 -5.59
CA LYS A 429 19.13 -1.46 -6.64
C LYS A 429 17.80 -2.03 -6.16
N ILE A 430 16.78 -1.21 -6.21
CA ILE A 430 15.39 -1.54 -5.90
C ILE A 430 14.59 -1.35 -7.17
N GLU A 431 13.78 -2.35 -7.54
CA GLU A 431 12.99 -2.32 -8.76
C GLU A 431 11.53 -2.70 -8.49
N PRO A 432 10.57 -2.15 -9.26
CA PRO A 432 9.18 -2.59 -9.18
C PRO A 432 9.04 -4.08 -9.46
N ILE A 433 8.12 -4.74 -8.75
CA ILE A 433 7.81 -6.16 -8.99
C ILE A 433 6.49 -6.31 -9.73
N THR A 434 6.44 -7.29 -10.63
CA THR A 434 5.19 -7.72 -11.27
C THR A 434 4.53 -8.77 -10.40
N LYS A 435 3.24 -8.59 -10.08
CA LYS A 435 2.42 -9.64 -9.43
C LYS A 435 1.83 -10.54 -10.51
N TYR A 436 1.87 -11.85 -10.31
CA TYR A 436 1.26 -12.82 -11.20
C TYR A 436 -0.02 -13.36 -10.58
N ASP A 437 -1.01 -13.79 -11.36
CA ASP A 437 -2.26 -14.37 -10.81
C ASP A 437 -2.04 -15.82 -10.32
N LEU A 438 -1.07 -15.98 -9.41
CA LEU A 438 -0.61 -17.22 -8.79
C LEU A 438 -0.25 -16.95 -7.33
N LYS A 439 -0.81 -17.75 -6.42
CA LYS A 439 -0.35 -17.85 -5.04
C LYS A 439 0.11 -19.26 -4.73
N ILE A 440 1.14 -19.36 -3.91
CA ILE A 440 1.68 -20.62 -3.39
C ILE A 440 1.64 -20.57 -1.87
N CYS A 441 0.94 -21.51 -1.25
CA CYS A 441 0.70 -21.54 0.20
C CYS A 441 0.21 -20.18 0.75
N GLY A 442 -0.70 -19.52 0.02
CA GLY A 442 -1.24 -18.19 0.37
C GLY A 442 -0.31 -17.00 0.06
N THR A 443 0.93 -17.23 -0.36
CA THR A 443 1.89 -16.17 -0.71
C THR A 443 1.79 -15.80 -2.18
N GLN A 444 1.64 -14.51 -2.45
CA GLN A 444 1.60 -13.93 -3.79
C GLN A 444 2.92 -14.18 -4.56
N VAL A 445 2.83 -14.80 -5.73
CA VAL A 445 3.99 -14.95 -6.62
C VAL A 445 4.21 -13.64 -7.39
N THR A 446 5.47 -13.21 -7.45
CA THR A 446 5.91 -11.96 -8.08
C THR A 446 7.18 -12.18 -8.89
N SER A 447 7.59 -11.21 -9.70
CA SER A 447 8.87 -11.25 -10.40
C SER A 447 10.09 -11.33 -9.46
N GLY A 448 9.93 -11.00 -8.17
CA GLY A 448 10.99 -11.10 -7.16
C GLY A 448 11.18 -12.50 -6.57
N ASN A 449 10.15 -13.35 -6.57
CA ASN A 449 10.22 -14.69 -5.96
C ASN A 449 9.91 -15.85 -6.94
N CYS A 450 9.45 -15.57 -8.17
CA CYS A 450 9.04 -16.63 -9.10
C CYS A 450 10.17 -17.61 -9.45
N GLY A 451 11.44 -17.17 -9.43
CA GLY A 451 12.58 -18.03 -9.72
C GLY A 451 12.89 -19.09 -8.65
N ASP A 452 12.51 -18.83 -7.40
CA ASP A 452 12.71 -19.73 -6.26
C ASP A 452 11.62 -19.49 -5.20
N LEU A 453 10.64 -20.39 -5.17
CA LEU A 453 9.50 -20.33 -4.27
C LEU A 453 9.73 -21.14 -3.00
N SER A 454 10.91 -21.76 -2.82
CA SER A 454 11.27 -22.44 -1.57
C SER A 454 11.50 -21.48 -0.41
N VAL A 455 11.59 -20.18 -0.68
CA VAL A 455 11.62 -19.10 0.31
C VAL A 455 10.28 -18.91 1.03
N ILE A 456 9.20 -19.54 0.55
CA ILE A 456 7.86 -19.45 1.13
C ILE A 456 7.72 -20.50 2.24
N ASP A 457 7.24 -20.06 3.41
CA ASP A 457 7.00 -20.96 4.54
C ASP A 457 6.06 -22.12 4.15
N GLY A 458 6.45 -23.34 4.53
CA GLY A 458 5.71 -24.56 4.19
C GLY A 458 6.03 -25.16 2.83
N VAL A 459 6.97 -24.58 2.07
CA VAL A 459 7.47 -25.10 0.79
C VAL A 459 8.84 -25.77 0.97
N GLU A 460 8.95 -27.04 0.62
CA GLU A 460 10.20 -27.80 0.53
C GLU A 460 10.41 -28.32 -0.90
N GLY A 461 11.65 -28.69 -1.24
CA GLY A 461 12.01 -29.18 -2.57
C GLY A 461 12.14 -28.03 -3.59
N THR A 462 12.09 -28.36 -4.88
CA THR A 462 12.25 -27.35 -5.94
C THR A 462 10.89 -26.89 -6.44
N VAL A 463 10.55 -25.63 -6.17
CA VAL A 463 9.34 -24.96 -6.65
C VAL A 463 9.74 -23.66 -7.33
N LYS A 464 9.36 -23.48 -8.60
CA LYS A 464 9.63 -22.25 -9.34
C LYS A 464 8.57 -22.00 -10.40
N TYR A 465 8.28 -20.74 -10.65
CA TYR A 465 7.37 -20.27 -11.69
C TYR A 465 8.15 -19.49 -12.75
N ASP A 466 8.03 -19.94 -14.00
CA ASP A 466 8.52 -19.24 -15.18
C ASP A 466 7.36 -18.47 -15.83
N PRO A 467 7.34 -17.12 -15.76
CA PRO A 467 6.25 -16.31 -16.31
C PRO A 467 6.21 -16.32 -17.84
N ASP A 468 7.36 -16.49 -18.53
CA ASP A 468 7.43 -16.46 -20.00
C ASP A 468 6.76 -17.69 -20.61
N SER A 469 6.99 -18.86 -20.00
CA SER A 469 6.36 -20.11 -20.41
C SER A 469 5.07 -20.43 -19.65
N LYS A 470 4.70 -19.62 -18.66
CA LYS A 470 3.61 -19.87 -17.68
C LYS A 470 3.74 -21.25 -17.03
N THR A 471 4.96 -21.64 -16.67
CA THR A 471 5.24 -22.98 -16.11
C THR A 471 5.57 -22.92 -14.63
N LEU A 472 4.72 -23.51 -13.79
CA LEU A 472 5.04 -23.85 -12.39
C LEU A 472 5.70 -25.23 -12.36
N THR A 473 6.98 -25.29 -11.99
CA THR A 473 7.75 -26.53 -11.85
C THR A 473 7.71 -27.00 -10.40
N LEU A 474 7.38 -28.28 -10.21
CA LEU A 474 7.46 -29.00 -8.93
C LEU A 474 8.40 -30.20 -9.11
N GLU A 475 9.51 -30.21 -8.39
CA GLU A 475 10.47 -31.32 -8.39
C GLU A 475 10.81 -31.73 -6.96
N ASP A 476 10.38 -32.94 -6.59
CA ASP A 476 10.43 -33.47 -5.22
C ASP A 476 9.92 -32.45 -4.19
N ALA A 477 8.90 -31.69 -4.58
CA ALA A 477 8.35 -30.59 -3.81
C ALA A 477 7.35 -31.06 -2.76
N LYS A 478 7.38 -30.43 -1.59
CA LYS A 478 6.41 -30.64 -0.52
C LYS A 478 5.81 -29.30 -0.10
N LEU A 479 4.51 -29.13 -0.29
CA LEU A 479 3.76 -27.96 0.13
C LEU A 479 2.83 -28.40 1.25
N ASN A 480 3.09 -27.96 2.49
CA ASN A 480 2.21 -28.22 3.63
C ASN A 480 1.80 -26.88 4.23
N ILE A 481 0.49 -26.63 4.27
CA ILE A 481 -0.04 -25.40 4.83
C ILE A 481 -1.16 -25.71 5.83
N GLU A 482 -1.13 -25.01 6.95
CA GLU A 482 -2.18 -25.06 7.97
C GLU A 482 -3.19 -23.91 7.74
N GLY A 483 -4.41 -24.09 8.25
CA GLY A 483 -5.49 -23.11 8.07
C GLY A 483 -6.18 -23.20 6.71
N GLU A 484 -7.22 -22.40 6.51
CA GLU A 484 -8.06 -22.39 5.31
C GLU A 484 -7.35 -21.66 4.15
N VAL A 485 -6.26 -22.24 3.68
CA VAL A 485 -5.39 -21.74 2.61
C VAL A 485 -5.08 -22.87 1.63
N ASP A 486 -5.02 -22.56 0.34
CA ASP A 486 -4.67 -23.51 -0.71
C ASP A 486 -3.15 -23.62 -0.90
N CYS A 487 -2.66 -24.81 -1.31
CA CYS A 487 -1.25 -24.93 -1.70
C CYS A 487 -0.96 -24.18 -3.01
N ILE A 488 -1.86 -24.26 -3.98
CA ILE A 488 -1.77 -23.56 -5.28
C ILE A 488 -3.11 -22.90 -5.58
N GLU A 489 -3.09 -21.60 -5.83
CA GLU A 489 -4.25 -20.82 -6.29
C GLU A 489 -3.83 -20.09 -7.57
N SER A 490 -4.56 -20.23 -8.68
CA SER A 490 -4.19 -19.54 -9.92
C SER A 490 -5.34 -19.15 -10.84
N GLU A 491 -5.25 -17.94 -11.39
CA GLU A 491 -6.10 -17.44 -12.48
C GLU A 491 -5.30 -17.25 -13.80
N ILE A 492 -4.11 -17.85 -13.91
CA ILE A 492 -3.27 -17.74 -15.12
C ILE A 492 -3.85 -18.58 -16.26
N ASP A 493 -4.30 -17.92 -17.33
CA ASP A 493 -4.73 -18.60 -18.56
C ASP A 493 -3.55 -19.32 -19.23
N GLY A 494 -3.66 -20.64 -19.34
CA GLY A 494 -2.64 -21.52 -19.93
C GLY A 494 -1.55 -21.96 -18.97
N LEU A 495 -1.78 -21.93 -17.64
CA LEU A 495 -0.82 -22.42 -16.65
C LEU A 495 -0.43 -23.87 -16.93
N THR A 496 0.88 -24.15 -16.91
CA THR A 496 1.41 -25.53 -16.91
C THR A 496 2.03 -25.84 -15.55
N ILE A 497 1.45 -26.80 -14.83
CA ILE A 497 2.05 -27.40 -13.64
C ILE A 497 2.87 -28.61 -14.08
N LYS A 498 4.20 -28.45 -14.10
CA LYS A 498 5.15 -29.47 -14.54
C LYS A 498 5.75 -30.19 -13.33
N VAL A 499 5.42 -31.46 -13.17
CA VAL A 499 5.81 -32.31 -12.05
C VAL A 499 6.88 -33.32 -12.45
N SER A 500 7.96 -33.38 -11.69
CA SER A 500 9.01 -34.40 -11.74
C SER A 500 9.30 -34.94 -10.34
N GLY A 501 9.89 -36.14 -10.25
CA GLY A 501 10.08 -36.79 -8.96
C GLY A 501 8.74 -37.12 -8.28
N THR A 502 8.70 -37.07 -6.95
CA THR A 502 7.49 -37.29 -6.14
C THR A 502 7.15 -36.05 -5.34
N ASN A 503 6.03 -35.42 -5.68
CA ASN A 503 5.58 -34.18 -5.07
C ASN A 503 4.38 -34.44 -4.14
N GLU A 504 4.25 -33.64 -3.09
CA GLU A 504 3.17 -33.75 -2.11
C GLU A 504 2.61 -32.37 -1.74
N LEU A 505 1.31 -32.17 -1.93
CA LEU A 505 0.55 -30.98 -1.56
C LEU A 505 -0.49 -31.37 -0.52
N ASN A 506 -0.40 -30.79 0.67
CA ASN A 506 -1.32 -31.02 1.78
C ASN A 506 -1.89 -29.68 2.27
N ALA A 507 -3.21 -29.51 2.13
CA ALA A 507 -3.93 -28.31 2.54
C ALA A 507 -5.18 -28.66 3.36
N VAL A 508 -5.62 -27.74 4.22
CA VAL A 508 -6.94 -27.87 4.86
C VAL A 508 -8.06 -27.59 3.87
N ASP A 509 -7.91 -26.56 3.02
CA ASP A 509 -8.91 -26.20 2.00
C ASP A 509 -8.73 -27.02 0.72
N ALA A 510 -8.27 -26.47 -0.40
CA ALA A 510 -7.92 -27.24 -1.60
C ALA A 510 -6.40 -27.40 -1.77
N ALA A 511 -5.96 -28.53 -2.33
CA ALA A 511 -4.54 -28.66 -2.68
C ALA A 511 -4.21 -27.85 -3.95
N ALA A 512 -5.13 -27.72 -4.90
CA ALA A 512 -5.05 -26.68 -5.93
C ALA A 512 -6.44 -26.15 -6.32
N ILE A 513 -6.55 -24.84 -6.45
CA ILE A 513 -7.65 -24.13 -7.13
C ILE A 513 -7.10 -23.47 -8.38
N VAL A 514 -7.77 -23.71 -9.51
CA VAL A 514 -7.47 -23.07 -10.78
C VAL A 514 -8.74 -22.50 -11.38
N ASP A 515 -8.72 -21.22 -11.73
CA ASP A 515 -9.83 -20.45 -12.33
C ASP A 515 -9.64 -20.18 -13.83
N ALA A 516 -8.48 -20.57 -14.39
CA ALA A 516 -8.15 -20.42 -15.80
C ALA A 516 -7.49 -21.70 -16.37
N PRO A 517 -7.49 -21.90 -17.71
CA PRO A 517 -7.11 -23.18 -18.31
C PRO A 517 -5.75 -23.68 -17.83
N THR A 518 -5.72 -24.86 -17.22
CA THR A 518 -4.50 -25.42 -16.58
C THR A 518 -4.18 -26.81 -17.09
N THR A 519 -2.88 -27.09 -17.27
CA THR A 519 -2.34 -28.40 -17.63
C THR A 519 -1.40 -28.93 -16.55
N ILE A 520 -1.64 -30.14 -16.05
CA ILE A 520 -0.71 -30.88 -15.17
C ILE A 520 0.04 -31.92 -16.01
N THR A 521 1.37 -31.91 -15.99
CA THR A 521 2.22 -32.81 -16.80
C THR A 521 3.63 -33.01 -16.23
N GLY A 522 4.55 -33.72 -16.90
CA GLY A 522 5.98 -33.72 -16.56
C GLY A 522 6.62 -35.07 -16.20
N GLY A 523 5.86 -36.17 -16.22
CA GLY A 523 6.38 -37.53 -15.98
C GLY A 523 6.47 -37.96 -14.52
N GLY A 524 6.45 -37.01 -13.57
CA GLY A 524 6.50 -37.28 -12.13
C GLY A 524 5.17 -37.69 -11.50
N THR A 525 5.19 -37.81 -10.17
CA THR A 525 4.03 -38.08 -9.33
C THR A 525 3.64 -36.83 -8.54
N LEU A 526 2.35 -36.50 -8.53
CA LEU A 526 1.77 -35.41 -7.77
C LEU A 526 0.72 -35.96 -6.80
N ASN A 527 1.02 -35.93 -5.50
CA ASN A 527 0.09 -36.35 -4.45
C ASN A 527 -0.57 -35.11 -3.85
N MET A 528 -1.89 -35.07 -3.83
CA MET A 528 -2.68 -33.91 -3.44
C MET A 528 -3.73 -34.34 -2.43
N LYS A 529 -3.69 -33.74 -1.24
CA LYS A 529 -4.64 -34.01 -0.17
C LYS A 529 -5.27 -32.72 0.31
N SER A 530 -6.59 -32.75 0.44
CA SER A 530 -7.38 -31.72 1.08
C SER A 530 -8.22 -32.30 2.22
N GLU A 531 -8.40 -31.53 3.29
CA GLU A 531 -9.25 -31.96 4.40
C GLU A 531 -10.72 -31.58 4.19
N LYS A 532 -11.00 -30.32 3.83
CA LYS A 532 -12.35 -29.75 3.77
C LYS A 532 -12.91 -29.62 2.36
N TYR A 533 -12.07 -29.44 1.34
CA TYR A 533 -12.51 -29.16 -0.04
C TYR A 533 -12.04 -30.19 -1.06
N ALA A 534 -12.05 -29.86 -2.35
CA ALA A 534 -11.52 -30.72 -3.41
C ALA A 534 -9.98 -30.78 -3.37
N ALA A 535 -9.38 -31.92 -3.69
CA ALA A 535 -7.92 -31.94 -3.84
C ALA A 535 -7.51 -31.12 -5.08
N ILE A 536 -8.22 -31.26 -6.19
CA ILE A 536 -8.10 -30.37 -7.35
C ILE A 536 -9.47 -29.77 -7.65
N TYR A 537 -9.52 -28.45 -7.66
CA TYR A 537 -10.70 -27.68 -8.04
C TYR A 537 -10.45 -26.86 -9.29
N ALA A 538 -11.10 -27.25 -10.40
CA ALA A 538 -11.09 -26.49 -11.65
C ALA A 538 -12.32 -25.60 -11.70
N ALA A 539 -12.23 -24.43 -11.06
CA ALA A 539 -13.33 -23.48 -10.95
C ALA A 539 -13.56 -22.80 -12.30
N ARG A 540 -14.68 -23.09 -12.98
CA ARG A 540 -15.08 -22.39 -14.22
C ARG A 540 -14.08 -22.49 -15.36
N THR A 541 -13.18 -23.48 -15.31
CA THR A 541 -12.10 -23.66 -16.28
C THR A 541 -11.88 -25.11 -16.72
N ASN A 542 -11.21 -25.28 -17.87
CA ASN A 542 -10.78 -26.58 -18.34
C ASN A 542 -9.50 -27.02 -17.61
N LEU A 543 -9.48 -28.30 -17.23
CA LEU A 543 -8.31 -28.96 -16.64
C LEU A 543 -7.83 -30.08 -17.56
N THR A 544 -6.53 -30.07 -17.87
CA THR A 544 -5.86 -31.16 -18.58
C THR A 544 -4.86 -31.85 -17.65
N ILE A 545 -4.90 -33.18 -17.58
CA ILE A 545 -3.90 -34.00 -16.89
C ILE A 545 -3.28 -34.93 -17.92
N LYS A 546 -1.97 -34.80 -18.18
CA LYS A 546 -1.30 -35.61 -19.18
C LYS A 546 0.12 -36.00 -18.86
N ASP A 547 0.54 -37.18 -19.29
CA ASP A 547 1.93 -37.64 -19.18
C ASP A 547 2.49 -37.60 -17.74
N CYS A 548 1.66 -37.73 -16.70
CA CYS A 548 2.08 -37.77 -15.30
C CYS A 548 1.27 -38.77 -14.46
N ILE A 549 1.57 -38.84 -13.16
CA ILE A 549 0.78 -39.55 -12.15
C ILE A 549 0.18 -38.51 -11.19
N VAL A 550 -1.14 -38.54 -10.97
CA VAL A 550 -1.84 -37.65 -10.03
C VAL A 550 -2.65 -38.49 -9.04
N ASN A 551 -2.45 -38.25 -7.75
CA ASN A 551 -3.23 -38.88 -6.68
C ASN A 551 -3.94 -37.76 -5.90
N ALA A 552 -5.27 -37.67 -6.03
CA ALA A 552 -6.09 -36.58 -5.51
C ALA A 552 -7.10 -37.09 -4.47
N LYS A 553 -6.96 -36.68 -3.21
CA LYS A 553 -7.82 -37.13 -2.11
C LYS A 553 -8.43 -35.94 -1.34
N GLY A 554 -9.75 -35.87 -1.25
CA GLY A 554 -10.42 -34.74 -0.62
C GLY A 554 -11.87 -34.99 -0.22
N LYS A 555 -12.60 -33.90 0.06
CA LYS A 555 -14.08 -33.92 0.05
C LYS A 555 -14.57 -34.38 -1.32
N TRP A 556 -13.95 -33.81 -2.35
CA TRP A 556 -13.99 -34.28 -3.73
C TRP A 556 -12.55 -34.58 -4.18
N GLY A 557 -12.36 -35.60 -5.00
CA GLY A 557 -11.02 -35.88 -5.54
C GLY A 557 -10.63 -34.78 -6.55
N ILE A 558 -11.34 -34.78 -7.68
CA ILE A 558 -11.20 -33.78 -8.74
C ILE A 558 -12.59 -33.25 -9.06
N ALA A 559 -12.80 -31.94 -8.95
CA ALA A 559 -14.10 -31.33 -9.16
C ALA A 559 -14.02 -30.06 -10.02
N GLY A 560 -15.04 -29.85 -10.86
CA GLY A 560 -15.34 -28.55 -11.45
C GLY A 560 -16.39 -27.77 -10.64
N TYR A 561 -16.81 -26.60 -11.15
CA TYR A 561 -17.86 -25.78 -10.54
C TYR A 561 -19.26 -26.41 -10.75
N ASN A 562 -20.24 -26.16 -9.88
CA ASN A 562 -21.61 -26.63 -10.13
C ASN A 562 -22.21 -25.91 -11.36
N ASP A 563 -22.93 -26.62 -12.23
CA ASP A 563 -23.48 -26.09 -13.50
C ASP A 563 -22.43 -25.59 -14.52
N SER A 564 -21.22 -26.10 -14.33
CA SER A 564 -20.03 -25.97 -15.15
C SER A 564 -20.25 -26.24 -16.66
N LYS A 565 -19.59 -25.44 -17.51
CA LYS A 565 -19.30 -25.73 -18.93
C LYS A 565 -17.92 -26.39 -19.13
N GLU A 566 -17.22 -26.70 -18.05
CA GLU A 566 -15.81 -27.08 -17.98
C GLU A 566 -15.55 -28.48 -18.53
N LYS A 567 -14.34 -28.66 -19.06
CA LYS A 567 -13.85 -29.96 -19.52
C LYS A 567 -12.71 -30.47 -18.66
N LEU A 568 -12.80 -31.75 -18.30
CA LEU A 568 -11.67 -32.51 -17.77
C LEU A 568 -11.13 -33.41 -18.88
N PHE A 569 -9.89 -33.19 -19.28
CA PHE A 569 -9.20 -34.03 -20.25
C PHE A 569 -8.06 -34.78 -19.60
N ILE A 570 -8.06 -36.10 -19.70
CA ILE A 570 -7.00 -36.96 -19.15
C ILE A 570 -6.42 -37.77 -20.30
N SER A 571 -5.12 -37.61 -20.56
CA SER A 571 -4.44 -38.30 -21.66
C SER A 571 -3.09 -38.87 -21.23
N LYS A 572 -2.83 -40.15 -21.48
CA LYS A 572 -1.53 -40.80 -21.12
C LYS A 572 -1.12 -40.51 -19.68
N ALA A 573 -2.07 -40.49 -18.74
CA ALA A 573 -1.82 -40.25 -17.32
C ALA A 573 -2.34 -41.41 -16.46
N THR A 574 -1.78 -41.56 -15.27
CA THR A 574 -2.39 -42.38 -14.21
C THR A 574 -3.00 -41.43 -13.19
N VAL A 575 -4.31 -41.52 -12.97
CA VAL A 575 -5.04 -40.65 -12.05
C VAL A 575 -5.76 -41.49 -11.02
N THR A 576 -5.46 -41.27 -9.74
CA THR A 576 -6.20 -41.82 -8.61
C THR A 576 -6.98 -40.69 -7.97
N ALA A 577 -8.31 -40.81 -7.87
CA ALA A 577 -9.15 -39.79 -7.24
C ALA A 577 -10.05 -40.42 -6.18
N GLU A 578 -10.05 -39.88 -4.95
CA GLU A 578 -10.88 -40.35 -3.84
C GLU A 578 -11.58 -39.17 -3.18
N GLY A 579 -12.90 -39.10 -3.29
CA GLY A 579 -13.71 -38.03 -2.72
C GLY A 579 -14.93 -38.57 -1.97
N ARG A 580 -15.05 -38.25 -0.67
CA ARG A 580 -16.20 -38.69 0.17
C ARG A 580 -17.57 -38.21 -0.35
N GLU A 581 -17.60 -37.14 -1.14
CA GLU A 581 -18.81 -36.62 -1.80
C GLU A 581 -18.73 -36.69 -3.34
N GLY A 582 -17.74 -37.39 -3.87
CA GLY A 582 -17.56 -37.68 -5.29
C GLY A 582 -16.10 -37.59 -5.72
N SER A 583 -15.60 -38.65 -6.34
CA SER A 583 -14.18 -38.77 -6.71
C SER A 583 -13.82 -37.94 -7.93
N ILE A 584 -14.62 -37.98 -9.00
CA ILE A 584 -14.49 -37.11 -10.18
C ILE A 584 -15.88 -36.64 -10.58
N ARG A 585 -16.15 -35.33 -10.52
CA ARG A 585 -17.51 -34.78 -10.74
C ARG A 585 -17.53 -33.32 -11.18
N ASN A 586 -18.72 -32.82 -11.51
CA ASN A 586 -19.01 -31.41 -11.82
C ASN A 586 -18.26 -30.87 -13.07
N PHE A 587 -18.07 -31.72 -14.07
CA PHE A 587 -17.56 -31.31 -15.39
C PHE A 587 -18.67 -31.44 -16.43
N LYS A 588 -18.73 -30.53 -17.40
CA LYS A 588 -19.62 -30.71 -18.56
C LYS A 588 -19.20 -31.90 -19.43
N GLU A 589 -17.90 -32.09 -19.55
CA GLU A 589 -17.32 -33.14 -20.38
C GLU A 589 -16.06 -33.69 -19.72
N ILE A 590 -16.03 -35.01 -19.55
CA ILE A 590 -14.84 -35.75 -19.14
C ILE A 590 -14.43 -36.61 -20.33
N THR A 591 -13.17 -36.45 -20.76
CA THR A 591 -12.62 -37.16 -21.92
C THR A 591 -11.34 -37.86 -21.52
N LEU A 592 -11.28 -39.16 -21.81
CA LEU A 592 -10.12 -40.01 -21.58
C LEU A 592 -9.52 -40.39 -22.93
N GLU A 593 -8.23 -40.12 -23.12
CA GLU A 593 -7.46 -40.53 -24.30
C GLU A 593 -6.28 -41.39 -23.85
N ASP A 594 -6.05 -42.53 -24.50
CA ASP A 594 -4.99 -43.47 -24.10
C ASP A 594 -5.02 -43.82 -22.60
N CYS A 595 -6.22 -43.88 -22.03
CA CYS A 595 -6.49 -44.08 -20.62
C CYS A 595 -7.79 -44.89 -20.45
N ALA A 596 -7.89 -45.66 -19.36
CA ALA A 596 -9.10 -46.40 -19.01
C ALA A 596 -9.35 -46.37 -17.50
N ILE A 597 -10.62 -46.31 -17.10
CA ILE A 597 -11.03 -46.50 -15.71
C ILE A 597 -10.87 -47.99 -15.38
N THR A 598 -10.04 -48.31 -14.40
CA THR A 598 -9.79 -49.69 -13.94
C THR A 598 -10.39 -49.96 -12.58
N GLN A 599 -10.63 -48.92 -11.76
CA GLN A 599 -11.34 -49.04 -10.49
C GLN A 599 -12.32 -47.89 -10.27
N PRO A 600 -13.48 -48.16 -9.63
CA PRO A 600 -14.00 -49.51 -9.35
C PRO A 600 -14.41 -50.22 -10.65
N ALA A 601 -14.40 -51.56 -10.65
CA ALA A 601 -14.76 -52.32 -11.84
C ALA A 601 -16.19 -51.98 -12.30
N GLY A 602 -16.35 -51.67 -13.59
CA GLY A 602 -17.63 -51.26 -14.17
C GLY A 602 -17.97 -49.77 -14.03
N ALA A 603 -17.09 -48.96 -13.41
CA ALA A 603 -17.25 -47.51 -13.45
C ALA A 603 -17.00 -46.96 -14.86
N VAL A 604 -17.77 -45.95 -15.23
CA VAL A 604 -17.73 -45.30 -16.54
C VAL A 604 -17.85 -43.79 -16.39
N VAL A 605 -17.40 -43.04 -17.40
CA VAL A 605 -17.71 -41.62 -17.52
C VAL A 605 -19.17 -41.47 -17.95
N ASP A 606 -19.94 -40.70 -17.19
CA ASP A 606 -21.28 -40.24 -17.57
C ASP A 606 -21.30 -38.72 -17.66
N ASN A 607 -21.14 -38.21 -18.89
CA ASN A 607 -21.15 -36.78 -19.18
C ASN A 607 -22.53 -36.13 -18.96
N SER A 608 -23.62 -36.90 -18.88
CA SER A 608 -24.94 -36.34 -18.55
C SER A 608 -25.03 -35.96 -17.06
N GLN A 609 -24.28 -36.66 -16.21
CA GLN A 609 -24.10 -36.35 -14.79
C GLN A 609 -22.81 -35.57 -14.50
N GLY A 610 -21.95 -35.41 -15.51
CA GLY A 610 -20.69 -34.71 -15.39
C GLY A 610 -19.70 -35.37 -14.43
N ALA A 611 -19.71 -36.70 -14.35
CA ALA A 611 -19.01 -37.45 -13.31
C ALA A 611 -18.58 -38.85 -13.78
N VAL A 612 -17.71 -39.47 -12.98
CA VAL A 612 -17.49 -40.92 -13.02
C VAL A 612 -18.55 -41.61 -12.15
N VAL A 613 -19.27 -42.55 -12.73
CA VAL A 613 -20.40 -43.24 -12.10
C VAL A 613 -20.22 -44.76 -12.10
N LEU A 614 -20.81 -45.41 -11.11
CA LEU A 614 -20.97 -46.87 -11.02
C LEU A 614 -22.44 -47.18 -10.78
N ASN A 615 -23.04 -48.01 -11.64
CA ASN A 615 -24.48 -48.32 -11.59
C ASN A 615 -25.39 -47.07 -11.59
N GLY A 616 -24.97 -46.01 -12.28
CA GLY A 616 -25.70 -44.75 -12.38
C GLY A 616 -25.51 -43.79 -11.21
N GLU A 617 -24.77 -44.16 -10.14
CA GLU A 617 -24.46 -43.28 -9.01
C GLU A 617 -23.02 -42.74 -9.09
N ILE A 618 -22.82 -41.48 -8.70
CA ILE A 618 -21.48 -40.86 -8.61
C ILE A 618 -20.59 -41.66 -7.67
N VAL A 619 -19.42 -42.07 -8.15
CA VAL A 619 -18.46 -42.84 -7.35
C VAL A 619 -17.89 -41.97 -6.24
N LYS A 620 -17.98 -42.45 -4.99
CA LYS A 620 -17.41 -41.82 -3.79
C LYS A 620 -16.22 -42.59 -3.19
N SER A 621 -15.92 -43.76 -3.75
CA SER A 621 -14.72 -44.55 -3.46
C SER A 621 -13.58 -44.16 -4.41
N GLU A 622 -12.40 -44.71 -4.20
CA GLU A 622 -11.27 -44.52 -5.11
C GLU A 622 -11.66 -44.85 -6.57
N VAL A 623 -11.36 -43.91 -7.47
CA VAL A 623 -11.40 -44.06 -8.92
C VAL A 623 -9.97 -44.11 -9.42
N VAL A 624 -9.60 -45.19 -10.13
CA VAL A 624 -8.27 -45.34 -10.72
C VAL A 624 -8.41 -45.34 -12.23
N ILE A 625 -7.77 -44.37 -12.87
CA ILE A 625 -7.59 -44.27 -14.31
C ILE A 625 -6.14 -44.61 -14.60
N THR A 626 -5.91 -45.64 -15.42
CA THR A 626 -4.56 -46.03 -15.83
C THR A 626 -4.32 -45.69 -17.28
N ARG A 627 -3.06 -45.45 -17.63
CA ARG A 627 -2.60 -45.40 -19.02
C ARG A 627 -3.00 -46.68 -19.76
N GLY A 628 -3.39 -46.55 -21.02
CA GLY A 628 -3.65 -47.68 -21.91
C GLY A 628 -2.43 -48.59 -22.03
N SER A 629 -2.68 -49.89 -22.23
CA SER A 629 -1.67 -50.96 -22.29
C SER A 629 -0.64 -50.80 -23.42
N ASP A 630 -0.86 -49.86 -24.33
CA ASP A 630 0.00 -49.64 -25.50
C ASP A 630 1.24 -48.79 -25.17
N GLY A 631 1.41 -48.43 -23.88
CA GLY A 631 2.43 -47.51 -23.38
C GLY A 631 3.47 -48.12 -22.42
N ILE A 632 3.72 -49.43 -22.43
CA ILE A 632 5.05 -49.89 -21.97
C ILE A 632 6.04 -49.40 -23.03
N ASN A 633 6.58 -48.21 -22.82
CA ASN A 633 7.87 -47.89 -23.39
C ASN A 633 8.85 -48.87 -22.74
N THR A 634 9.00 -50.05 -23.34
CA THR A 634 10.28 -50.77 -23.25
C THR A 634 11.31 -49.70 -23.58
N PRO A 635 12.25 -49.39 -22.67
CA PRO A 635 13.31 -48.48 -23.03
C PRO A 635 13.90 -49.05 -24.31
N THR A 636 13.77 -48.34 -25.42
CA THR A 636 14.66 -48.54 -26.55
C THR A 636 16.01 -48.18 -26.01
N ILE A 637 16.70 -49.18 -25.46
CA ILE A 637 18.14 -49.20 -25.45
C ILE A 637 18.49 -48.92 -26.90
N ASP A 638 19.08 -47.76 -27.13
CA ASP A 638 19.75 -47.40 -28.38
C ASP A 638 20.84 -48.47 -28.60
N THR A 639 20.43 -49.61 -29.17
CA THR A 639 21.31 -50.72 -29.57
C THR A 639 21.97 -50.43 -30.90
N THR A 640 21.75 -49.24 -31.46
CA THR A 640 22.65 -48.69 -32.46
C THR A 640 23.99 -48.48 -31.78
N ALA A 641 24.85 -49.50 -31.85
CA ALA A 641 26.25 -49.41 -31.47
C ALA A 641 26.82 -48.18 -32.20
N ARG A 642 26.97 -47.07 -31.48
CA ARG A 642 27.56 -45.85 -32.05
C ARG A 642 28.99 -46.21 -32.40
N SER A 643 29.22 -46.49 -33.68
CA SER A 643 30.55 -46.75 -34.21
C SER A 643 31.40 -45.49 -34.03
N GLY A 644 32.54 -45.64 -33.39
CA GLY A 644 33.41 -44.52 -33.05
C GLY A 644 34.27 -44.80 -31.83
N ILE A 645 35.30 -43.98 -31.68
CA ILE A 645 36.18 -43.98 -30.52
C ILE A 645 35.77 -42.79 -29.65
N TYR A 646 35.63 -42.99 -28.35
CA TYR A 646 35.26 -41.96 -27.39
C TYR A 646 36.22 -41.96 -26.20
N THR A 647 36.39 -40.80 -25.57
CA THR A 647 37.01 -40.72 -24.24
C THR A 647 36.06 -41.29 -23.17
N LEU A 648 36.56 -41.58 -21.96
CA LEU A 648 35.71 -41.97 -20.82
C LEU A 648 34.64 -40.91 -20.47
N SER A 649 34.90 -39.65 -20.80
CA SER A 649 33.98 -38.53 -20.59
C SER A 649 32.98 -38.34 -21.74
N GLY A 650 32.96 -39.24 -22.73
CA GLY A 650 31.98 -39.25 -23.81
C GLY A 650 32.31 -38.38 -25.03
N VAL A 651 33.53 -37.85 -25.15
CA VAL A 651 33.95 -37.02 -26.30
C VAL A 651 34.32 -37.92 -27.48
N LYS A 652 33.71 -37.70 -28.65
CA LYS A 652 34.01 -38.44 -29.89
C LYS A 652 35.38 -38.04 -30.45
N LEU A 653 36.21 -39.04 -30.74
CA LEU A 653 37.53 -38.89 -31.34
C LEU A 653 37.50 -39.36 -32.80
N GLY A 654 38.17 -38.62 -33.69
CA GLY A 654 38.42 -39.02 -35.08
C GLY A 654 39.74 -39.78 -35.22
N GLY A 655 39.84 -40.65 -36.23
CA GLY A 655 41.05 -41.45 -36.52
C GLY A 655 40.96 -42.92 -36.05
N GLU A 656 42.09 -43.62 -36.06
CA GLU A 656 42.18 -45.02 -35.62
C GLU A 656 42.76 -45.13 -34.21
N VAL A 657 42.40 -46.19 -33.47
CA VAL A 657 42.90 -46.42 -32.10
C VAL A 657 44.45 -46.43 -32.06
N LYS A 658 45.11 -46.88 -33.13
CA LYS A 658 46.58 -46.92 -33.26
C LYS A 658 47.26 -45.54 -33.24
N ASP A 659 46.52 -44.46 -33.43
CA ASP A 659 47.05 -43.10 -33.51
C ASP A 659 46.82 -42.28 -32.21
N LEU A 660 46.05 -42.80 -31.26
CA LEU A 660 45.75 -42.13 -29.99
C LEU A 660 46.89 -42.22 -28.95
N PRO A 661 47.07 -41.26 -28.03
CA PRO A 661 48.02 -41.42 -26.91
C PRO A 661 47.61 -42.57 -25.97
N LYS A 662 48.53 -43.03 -25.11
CA LYS A 662 48.23 -44.05 -24.09
C LYS A 662 47.06 -43.60 -23.21
N GLY A 663 46.11 -44.49 -22.95
CA GLY A 663 44.88 -44.11 -22.26
C GLY A 663 43.77 -45.14 -22.38
N VAL A 664 42.62 -44.82 -21.80
CA VAL A 664 41.42 -45.67 -21.83
C VAL A 664 40.36 -45.01 -22.69
N TYR A 665 39.85 -45.76 -23.65
CA TYR A 665 38.89 -45.30 -24.65
C TYR A 665 37.69 -46.24 -24.72
N ILE A 666 36.56 -45.74 -25.18
CA ILE A 666 35.40 -46.55 -25.57
C ILE A 666 35.39 -46.66 -27.08
N VAL A 667 35.73 -47.84 -27.61
CA VAL A 667 35.78 -48.12 -29.05
C VAL A 667 34.60 -49.01 -29.40
N ASN A 668 33.67 -48.50 -30.21
CA ASN A 668 32.45 -49.20 -30.62
C ASN A 668 31.70 -49.82 -29.42
N GLY A 669 31.60 -49.07 -28.32
CA GLY A 669 30.92 -49.50 -27.10
C GLY A 669 31.73 -50.40 -26.16
N LYS A 670 33.00 -50.70 -26.46
CA LYS A 670 33.88 -51.50 -25.59
C LYS A 670 35.02 -50.66 -25.02
N LYS A 671 35.30 -50.84 -23.72
CA LYS A 671 36.48 -50.26 -23.07
C LYS A 671 37.76 -50.90 -23.64
N VAL A 672 38.65 -50.08 -24.18
CA VAL A 672 39.95 -50.46 -24.74
C VAL A 672 41.02 -49.65 -24.03
N VAL A 673 42.08 -50.33 -23.58
CA VAL A 673 43.26 -49.70 -22.96
C VAL A 673 44.38 -49.73 -24.00
N LYS A 674 44.99 -48.58 -24.26
CA LYS A 674 46.12 -48.42 -25.18
C LYS A 674 47.42 -48.10 -24.45
#